data_AF-A0A2U1PC14-F1
#
_entry.id   AF-A0A2U1PC14-F1
#
_cell.length_a   1.000
_cell.length_b   1.000
_cell.length_c   1.000
_cell.angle_alpha   90.00
_cell.angle_beta   90.00
_cell.angle_gamma   90.00
#
_symmetry.space_group_name_H-M   'P 1'
#
loop_
_entity.id
_entity.type
_entity.pdbx_description
1 polymer ?
#
loop_
_entity_poly.entity_id
_entity_poly.type
_entity_poly.pdbx_seq_one_letter_code
_entity_poly.pdbx_strand_id
1 'polypeptide(L)'
;MGDDIMLRSTSRIEQLTLEDKTVTERKIIQKSTVVTERKERLTEEVNACLPEDLIDEIFARLPIKSLLQLRSLSKSWYSRIASPAFFHMFNILRSMNTPEKVLIQHVTNWETCKVTLRRIREFIYTLHSEDKLPVCPIRGYTDVTPVQFPFPFSRIDIIGSCNGIICLYRRRPGFILCNFSIRREVKIPDHPFMRANEKDCEASLGFGFDPIANDYNIVGIFYDGTVHTSFIYSLKTNSWSEIDFPTRPNFFVMPRATFFNGALHWVAAERSNIRERMILTFNLSSHVFGTISLPEPSRRARELTILNGCLGLISKERSTTWIWVMREYDSVASWSLVHELDMKRFHRGARVIKALSSGGLLFDISKYSINWYTVYYPETGVLSELLKFKGTCRMLDMEMYVESLELLDKGTPCGKTISWEEMKRAAPRKRKLTSLPLFSYQTKAMEILREFEEKCKTSVAKLQQVADDMVIEMRKGLAPDSDSTLKMLISYVSNLPTGLSSHVFGTISLPEPSRRARELTILNGCLGLISKERSTTWIWVMREYDNVASWTLVHELDMKRFHRGVRVIKALSSGGLLFDISKYSINWYTVYYPETGVLSELLKFKGTYRMLDMEMYVESLELLDKGTPCGKTISWEEMKRAAPRKRKLTSLPLFSYQTKAMEILREFEEKCKTSVAKLQQVADDMVIEMRKGLAPDSDSTLKMLISYVSNLPTGDEDGIFYALDLGGTNFRVLRVKLGGGGEVRTEFKEVPIPQSRMTGTCNELFDFIAGKLAEFVATEGEDLQIAPGTQRELGFTFSFPVEQTSIDRGTLETWTKGFNIQDALNKDMVIELTEAMEEAGLDMRVAALVNDTVGTLAGGKYSNPDVIAAVILGTGTNAAYIERVDAIPKWEGPPPESGEMVINMEWGSFQSPHLPLTEYDESLDANSKNPGKQIFEKMISGMYLGEIVRLVLLKMAQEARFFGDTVPPKLEESSVLTTPNMSVMHHDSTGDLEEVATILKDKLEISDTSLDMRKVIVALCEIVTTRGARLSAAGILGILKKLGRDNGDQKSVIAMDGGLFEHYEKFRNAMQNAMDELLGEEASKNIIIEQSSDGSGLGAALLAASNPRIAEQNESG
;
A
#
# COMPACT_ATOMS: atom_id res chain seq x y z
N MET A 1 15.34 18.14 86.95
CA MET A 1 16.18 18.61 85.84
C MET A 1 16.19 17.66 84.62
N GLY A 2 15.19 16.76 84.48
CA GLY A 2 15.11 15.80 83.37
C GLY A 2 13.88 15.93 82.47
N ASP A 3 12.76 16.45 82.96
CA ASP A 3 11.48 16.41 82.21
C ASP A 3 11.20 17.63 81.32
N ASP A 4 11.87 18.76 81.57
CA ASP A 4 11.68 20.01 80.80
C ASP A 4 12.53 20.06 79.51
N ILE A 5 13.44 19.09 79.34
CA ILE A 5 14.30 18.93 78.14
C ILE A 5 13.64 17.99 77.11
N MET A 6 12.80 17.04 77.55
CA MET A 6 12.11 16.08 76.68
C MET A 6 10.85 16.64 76.01
N LEU A 7 10.15 17.59 76.64
CA LEU A 7 8.95 18.23 76.05
C LEU A 7 9.28 19.30 75.01
N ARG A 8 10.40 20.03 75.18
CA ARG A 8 10.87 21.02 74.18
C ARG A 8 11.54 20.39 72.95
N SER A 9 11.99 19.15 73.05
CA SER A 9 12.60 18.41 71.93
C SER A 9 11.57 17.64 71.10
N THR A 10 10.52 17.10 71.72
CA THR A 10 9.43 16.39 71.01
C THR A 10 8.51 17.35 70.23
N SER A 11 8.12 18.50 70.80
CA SER A 11 7.30 19.48 70.06
C SER A 11 8.04 20.09 68.85
N ARG A 12 9.38 20.23 68.96
CA ARG A 12 10.22 20.76 67.88
C ARG A 12 10.41 19.73 66.75
N ILE A 13 10.46 18.44 67.07
CA ILE A 13 10.54 17.34 66.08
C ILE A 13 9.19 17.13 65.37
N GLU A 14 8.06 17.27 66.06
CA GLU A 14 6.72 17.19 65.43
C GLU A 14 6.41 18.41 64.55
N GLN A 15 6.82 19.62 64.94
CA GLN A 15 6.73 20.79 64.05
C GLN A 15 7.67 20.68 62.83
N LEU A 16 8.92 20.23 63.02
CA LEU A 16 9.87 20.04 61.91
C LEU A 16 9.41 18.94 60.93
N THR A 17 8.73 17.89 61.40
CA THR A 17 8.23 16.81 60.52
C THR A 17 6.92 17.15 59.80
N LEU A 18 6.07 18.02 60.36
CA LEU A 18 4.91 18.56 59.66
C LEU A 18 5.31 19.63 58.62
N GLU A 19 6.29 20.47 58.95
CA GLU A 19 6.86 21.44 58.01
C GLU A 19 7.63 20.74 56.88
N ASP A 20 8.43 19.70 57.14
CA ASP A 20 9.12 18.96 56.08
C ASP A 20 8.16 18.18 55.17
N LYS A 21 7.05 17.62 55.70
CA LYS A 21 6.03 16.96 54.86
C LYS A 21 5.29 17.96 53.97
N THR A 22 4.89 19.10 54.52
CA THR A 22 4.20 20.14 53.74
C THR A 22 5.13 20.84 52.74
N VAL A 23 6.42 21.00 53.06
CA VAL A 23 7.45 21.52 52.13
C VAL A 23 7.79 20.50 51.04
N THR A 24 7.82 19.21 51.35
CA THR A 24 8.06 18.15 50.35
C THR A 24 6.86 17.95 49.43
N GLU A 25 5.64 17.96 49.95
CA GLU A 25 4.42 17.95 49.13
C GLU A 25 4.30 19.21 48.28
N ARG A 26 4.58 20.41 48.83
CA ARG A 26 4.63 21.65 48.05
C ARG A 26 5.73 21.63 46.99
N LYS A 27 6.92 21.08 47.25
CA LYS A 27 8.00 20.93 46.24
C LYS A 27 7.68 19.89 45.17
N ILE A 28 6.96 18.82 45.50
CA ILE A 28 6.49 17.81 44.54
C ILE A 28 5.38 18.39 43.66
N ILE A 29 4.41 19.09 44.26
CA ILE A 29 3.33 19.78 43.54
C ILE A 29 3.93 20.88 42.66
N GLN A 30 4.85 21.71 43.17
CA GLN A 30 5.49 22.77 42.39
C GLN A 30 6.37 22.21 41.26
N LYS A 31 7.10 21.09 41.47
CA LYS A 31 7.80 20.39 40.38
C LYS A 31 6.84 19.76 39.37
N SER A 32 5.72 19.18 39.79
CA SER A 32 4.74 18.61 38.87
C SER A 32 4.03 19.70 38.07
N THR A 33 3.69 20.82 38.70
CA THR A 33 3.08 21.98 38.04
C THR A 33 4.02 22.59 37.03
N VAL A 34 5.30 22.80 37.36
CA VAL A 34 6.31 23.34 36.42
C VAL A 34 6.57 22.38 35.25
N VAL A 35 6.59 21.06 35.49
CA VAL A 35 6.71 20.05 34.41
C VAL A 35 5.45 20.02 33.53
N THR A 36 4.27 20.23 34.12
CA THR A 36 2.99 20.26 33.39
C THR A 36 2.87 21.53 32.55
N GLU A 37 3.20 22.70 33.11
CA GLU A 37 3.25 23.98 32.39
C GLU A 37 4.27 23.97 31.24
N ARG A 38 5.42 23.32 31.43
CA ARG A 38 6.44 23.19 30.38
C ARG A 38 6.00 22.24 29.26
N LYS A 39 5.26 21.16 29.59
CA LYS A 39 4.65 20.25 28.60
C LYS A 39 3.52 20.91 27.83
N GLU A 40 2.65 21.67 28.51
CA GLU A 40 1.56 22.41 27.87
C GLU A 40 2.12 23.48 26.92
N ARG A 41 3.13 24.25 27.33
CA ARG A 41 3.78 25.29 26.50
C ARG A 41 4.46 24.73 25.24
N LEU A 42 5.19 23.61 25.35
CA LEU A 42 5.78 22.91 24.20
C LEU A 42 4.73 22.34 23.26
N THR A 43 3.57 21.93 23.78
CA THR A 43 2.47 21.44 22.94
C THR A 43 1.77 22.60 22.22
N GLU A 44 1.63 23.76 22.87
CA GLU A 44 1.12 24.98 22.24
C GLU A 44 2.03 25.48 21.11
N GLU A 45 3.36 25.42 21.29
CA GLU A 45 4.33 25.76 20.24
C GLU A 45 4.24 24.82 19.03
N VAL A 46 4.08 23.51 19.25
CA VAL A 46 3.89 22.54 18.15
C VAL A 46 2.57 22.76 17.41
N ASN A 47 1.47 22.99 18.14
CA ASN A 47 0.17 23.27 17.55
C ASN A 47 0.13 24.61 16.80
N ALA A 48 1.00 25.57 17.16
CA ALA A 48 1.14 26.84 16.44
C ALA A 48 1.95 26.71 15.13
N CYS A 49 2.72 25.63 14.97
CA CYS A 49 3.61 25.42 13.81
C CYS A 49 3.09 24.41 12.77
N LEU A 50 2.06 23.61 13.09
CA LEU A 50 1.52 22.58 12.20
C LEU A 50 0.00 22.76 12.01
N PRO A 51 -0.52 22.69 10.77
CA PRO A 51 -1.97 22.66 10.53
C PRO A 51 -2.65 21.49 11.24
N GLU A 52 -3.88 21.72 11.71
CA GLU A 52 -4.65 20.77 12.50
C GLU A 52 -4.89 19.43 11.77
N ASP A 53 -5.17 19.48 10.47
CA ASP A 53 -5.43 18.28 9.64
C ASP A 53 -4.19 17.41 9.46
N LEU A 54 -3.00 18.03 9.41
CA LEU A 54 -1.73 17.31 9.31
C LEU A 54 -1.40 16.56 10.61
N ILE A 55 -1.80 17.11 11.77
CA ILE A 55 -1.65 16.43 13.07
C ILE A 55 -2.52 15.18 13.12
N ASP A 56 -3.75 15.26 12.61
CA ASP A 56 -4.66 14.12 12.51
C ASP A 56 -4.13 13.05 11.57
N GLU A 57 -3.57 13.44 10.42
CA GLU A 57 -2.96 12.49 9.48
C GLU A 57 -1.72 11.79 10.07
N ILE A 58 -0.85 12.55 10.78
CA ILE A 58 0.30 11.99 11.50
C ILE A 58 -0.18 11.01 12.57
N PHE A 59 -1.15 11.40 13.39
CA PHE A 59 -1.71 10.55 14.43
C PHE A 59 -2.33 9.29 13.83
N ALA A 60 -3.03 9.38 12.70
CA ALA A 60 -3.64 8.23 12.07
C ALA A 60 -2.64 7.15 11.63
N ARG A 61 -1.40 7.55 11.31
CA ARG A 61 -0.30 6.66 10.88
C ARG A 61 0.51 6.08 12.04
N LEU A 62 0.29 6.52 13.28
CA LEU A 62 1.03 6.04 14.45
C LEU A 62 0.46 4.72 15.02
N PRO A 63 1.31 3.88 15.64
CA PRO A 63 0.84 2.72 16.42
C PRO A 63 -0.09 3.15 17.56
N ILE A 64 -1.10 2.34 17.88
CA ILE A 64 -2.07 2.62 18.95
C ILE A 64 -1.38 2.90 20.29
N LYS A 65 -0.29 2.18 20.59
CA LYS A 65 0.49 2.39 21.81
C LYS A 65 1.06 3.81 21.91
N SER A 66 1.53 4.37 20.80
CA SER A 66 2.05 5.74 20.73
C SER A 66 0.93 6.76 20.86
N LEU A 67 -0.22 6.53 20.22
CA LEU A 67 -1.42 7.38 20.36
C LEU A 67 -1.90 7.47 21.80
N LEU A 68 -1.94 6.35 22.52
CA LEU A 68 -2.31 6.33 23.94
C LEU A 68 -1.33 7.12 24.82
N GLN A 69 -0.04 7.16 24.46
CA GLN A 69 0.96 7.97 25.16
C GLN A 69 0.77 9.46 24.85
N LEU A 70 0.51 9.83 23.59
CA LEU A 70 0.26 11.22 23.18
C LEU A 70 -0.95 11.84 23.87
N ARG A 71 -2.02 11.07 24.10
CA ARG A 71 -3.19 11.49 24.90
C ARG A 71 -2.85 11.95 26.30
N SER A 72 -1.75 11.45 26.88
CA SER A 72 -1.34 11.80 28.25
C SER A 72 -0.49 13.08 28.32
N LEU A 73 -0.14 13.66 27.17
CA LEU A 73 0.77 14.81 27.08
C LEU A 73 0.03 16.15 27.01
N SER A 74 -1.16 16.20 26.42
CA SER A 74 -1.94 17.44 26.27
C SER A 74 -3.45 17.18 26.23
N LYS A 75 -4.22 18.12 26.79
CA LYS A 75 -5.70 18.11 26.76
C LYS A 75 -6.24 18.25 25.33
N SER A 76 -5.58 19.05 24.49
CA SER A 76 -5.96 19.24 23.08
C SER A 76 -5.76 17.96 22.26
N TRP A 77 -4.61 17.30 22.41
CA TRP A 77 -4.35 16.03 21.74
C TRP A 77 -5.23 14.90 22.30
N TYR A 78 -5.52 14.93 23.60
CA TYR A 78 -6.51 14.04 24.20
C TYR A 78 -7.88 14.19 23.53
N SER A 79 -8.39 15.42 23.39
CA SER A 79 -9.70 15.66 22.78
C SER A 79 -9.73 15.30 21.30
N ARG A 80 -8.63 15.53 20.58
CA ARG A 80 -8.50 15.23 19.15
C ARG A 80 -8.49 13.71 18.90
N ILE A 81 -7.64 12.97 19.60
CA ILE A 81 -7.55 11.50 19.49
C ILE A 81 -8.83 10.81 20.02
N ALA A 82 -9.54 11.43 20.96
CA ALA A 82 -10.83 10.94 21.46
C ALA A 82 -12.03 11.43 20.63
N SER A 83 -11.81 12.16 19.52
CA SER A 83 -12.92 12.68 18.72
C SER A 83 -13.51 11.58 17.82
N PRO A 84 -14.85 11.57 17.62
CA PRO A 84 -15.50 10.66 16.69
C PRO A 84 -14.98 10.77 15.25
N ALA A 85 -14.64 11.99 14.81
CA ALA A 85 -14.09 12.24 13.48
C ALA A 85 -12.72 11.57 13.30
N PHE A 86 -11.84 11.71 14.29
CA PHE A 86 -10.54 11.02 14.29
C PHE A 86 -10.72 9.49 14.31
N PHE A 87 -11.65 8.95 15.10
CA PHE A 87 -11.91 7.50 15.10
C PHE A 87 -12.37 6.99 13.74
N HIS A 88 -13.27 7.72 13.07
CA HIS A 88 -13.75 7.36 11.75
C HIS A 88 -12.62 7.35 10.71
N MET A 89 -11.85 8.44 10.64
CA MET A 89 -10.68 8.56 9.77
C MET A 89 -9.61 7.50 10.08
N PHE A 90 -9.29 7.27 11.36
CA PHE A 90 -8.33 6.27 11.81
C PHE A 90 -8.75 4.85 11.41
N ASN A 91 -10.03 4.52 11.51
CA ASN A 91 -10.56 3.21 11.13
C ASN A 91 -10.53 3.01 9.60
N ILE A 92 -10.84 4.04 8.80
CA ILE A 92 -10.76 4.00 7.32
C ILE A 92 -9.31 3.82 6.85
N LEU A 93 -8.37 4.57 7.42
CA LEU A 93 -6.95 4.48 7.01
C LEU A 93 -6.30 3.15 7.40
N ARG A 94 -6.78 2.49 8.47
CA ARG A 94 -6.23 1.21 8.94
C ARG A 94 -6.84 -0.03 8.31
N SER A 95 -8.09 0.02 7.84
CA SER A 95 -8.70 -1.08 7.07
C SER A 95 -7.91 -1.39 5.80
N MET A 96 -7.16 -0.41 5.28
CA MET A 96 -6.34 -0.55 4.08
C MET A 96 -4.87 -0.97 4.35
N ASN A 97 -4.35 -0.87 5.58
CA ASN A 97 -2.89 -0.84 5.81
C ASN A 97 -2.35 -1.58 7.06
N THR A 98 -3.17 -2.35 7.80
CA THR A 98 -2.67 -3.03 9.01
C THR A 98 -2.79 -4.55 8.98
N PRO A 99 -1.71 -5.29 9.35
CA PRO A 99 -1.75 -6.75 9.35
C PRO A 99 -2.69 -7.26 10.44
N GLU A 100 -3.58 -8.18 10.08
CA GLU A 100 -4.45 -8.85 11.04
C GLU A 100 -3.60 -9.63 12.06
N LYS A 101 -3.99 -9.54 13.33
CA LYS A 101 -3.41 -10.33 14.42
C LYS A 101 -4.28 -11.52 14.70
N VAL A 102 -3.68 -12.53 15.31
CA VAL A 102 -4.34 -13.77 15.69
C VAL A 102 -4.33 -13.87 17.21
N LEU A 103 -5.52 -13.89 17.81
CA LEU A 103 -5.68 -14.25 19.22
C LEU A 103 -5.80 -15.77 19.33
N ILE A 104 -4.95 -16.38 20.16
CA ILE A 104 -4.95 -17.82 20.41
C ILE A 104 -5.18 -18.10 21.89
N GLN A 105 -6.13 -19.00 22.17
CA GLN A 105 -6.37 -19.56 23.49
C GLN A 105 -5.63 -20.90 23.63
N HIS A 106 -4.81 -21.02 24.66
CA HIS A 106 -4.03 -22.20 25.02
C HIS A 106 -4.47 -22.75 26.37
N VAL A 107 -4.25 -24.04 26.59
CA VAL A 107 -4.35 -24.65 27.93
C VAL A 107 -3.11 -25.48 28.23
N THR A 108 -2.56 -25.30 29.43
CA THR A 108 -1.46 -26.09 29.97
C THR A 108 -1.94 -26.94 31.15
N ASN A 109 -1.47 -28.19 31.22
CA ASN A 109 -1.66 -29.08 32.37
C ASN A 109 -0.36 -29.14 33.17
N TRP A 110 -0.37 -28.75 34.45
CA TRP A 110 0.78 -28.95 35.33
C TRP A 110 0.79 -30.37 35.91
N GLU A 111 1.98 -30.99 35.99
CA GLU A 111 2.17 -32.22 36.77
C GLU A 111 2.14 -31.87 38.27
N THR A 112 1.04 -32.29 38.94
CA THR A 112 0.86 -32.43 40.40
C THR A 112 1.53 -31.40 41.33
N CYS A 113 0.74 -30.46 41.85
CA CYS A 113 1.08 -29.78 43.11
C CYS A 113 0.98 -30.81 44.25
N LYS A 114 2.09 -31.12 44.91
CA LYS A 114 2.20 -32.18 45.95
C LYS A 114 1.31 -31.99 47.19
N VAL A 115 0.58 -30.88 47.30
CA VAL A 115 -0.18 -30.53 48.51
C VAL A 115 -1.70 -30.74 48.38
N THR A 116 -2.27 -30.86 47.17
CA THR A 116 -3.76 -30.89 47.00
C THR A 116 -4.34 -31.91 46.03
N LEU A 117 -3.54 -32.80 45.40
CA LEU A 117 -4.04 -33.86 44.48
C LEU A 117 -5.07 -33.35 43.43
N ARG A 118 -5.00 -32.09 42.99
CA ARG A 118 -5.79 -31.56 41.87
C ARG A 118 -4.88 -31.15 40.71
N ARG A 119 -5.19 -31.63 39.50
CA ARG A 119 -4.60 -31.11 38.25
C ARG A 119 -5.09 -29.67 38.07
N ILE A 120 -4.19 -28.70 38.14
CA ILE A 120 -4.52 -27.29 37.83
C ILE A 120 -4.35 -27.10 36.32
N ARG A 121 -5.42 -26.66 35.66
CA ARG A 121 -5.41 -26.22 34.27
C ARG A 121 -5.26 -24.71 34.24
N GLU A 122 -4.27 -24.22 33.52
CA GLU A 122 -4.07 -22.79 33.30
C GLU A 122 -4.47 -22.47 31.85
N PHE A 123 -5.27 -21.43 31.67
CA PHE A 123 -5.70 -20.95 30.35
C PHE A 123 -4.90 -19.71 30.01
N ILE A 124 -4.20 -19.73 28.88
CA ILE A 124 -3.32 -18.64 28.45
C ILE A 124 -3.80 -18.09 27.12
N TYR A 125 -3.78 -16.78 26.97
CA TYR A 125 -4.19 -16.10 25.74
C TYR A 125 -3.01 -15.30 25.20
N THR A 126 -2.76 -15.43 23.91
CA THR A 126 -1.60 -14.81 23.25
C THR A 126 -2.03 -14.18 21.94
N LEU A 127 -1.53 -12.97 21.67
CA LEU A 127 -1.77 -12.26 20.42
C LEU A 127 -0.51 -12.34 19.54
N HIS A 128 -0.68 -12.79 18.30
CA HIS A 128 0.41 -12.99 17.35
C HIS A 128 0.16 -12.22 16.07
N SER A 129 1.21 -11.81 15.37
CA SER A 129 1.07 -11.49 13.95
C SER A 129 0.90 -12.79 13.16
N GLU A 130 0.15 -12.74 12.05
CA GLU A 130 -0.13 -13.92 11.23
C GLU A 130 1.15 -14.63 10.71
N ASP A 131 2.20 -13.87 10.43
CA ASP A 131 3.53 -14.34 10.01
C ASP A 131 4.36 -14.95 11.17
N LYS A 132 3.93 -14.79 12.42
CA LYS A 132 4.66 -15.16 13.65
C LYS A 132 3.84 -16.02 14.60
N LEU A 133 3.06 -16.98 14.07
CA LEU A 133 2.28 -17.93 14.87
C LEU A 133 3.18 -18.71 15.89
N PRO A 134 2.66 -19.07 17.09
CA PRO A 134 3.48 -19.36 18.29
C PRO A 134 4.29 -20.66 18.31
N VAL A 135 5.57 -20.58 18.68
CA VAL A 135 6.42 -21.74 19.03
C VAL A 135 6.26 -22.16 20.52
N CYS A 136 6.32 -23.46 20.81
CA CYS A 136 6.06 -24.18 22.08
C CYS A 136 6.33 -23.43 23.43
N PRO A 137 5.43 -23.51 24.44
CA PRO A 137 5.49 -22.71 25.68
C PRO A 137 6.36 -23.25 26.85
N ILE A 138 7.46 -23.97 26.62
CA ILE A 138 8.34 -24.45 27.73
C ILE A 138 9.64 -23.63 27.88
N ARG A 139 9.95 -22.69 26.99
CA ARG A 139 11.15 -21.83 27.09
C ARG A 139 10.87 -20.37 27.49
N GLY A 140 9.65 -20.07 27.95
CA GLY A 140 9.20 -18.69 28.16
C GLY A 140 8.76 -18.06 26.83
N TYR A 141 7.78 -17.17 26.88
CA TYR A 141 7.41 -16.34 25.73
C TYR A 141 8.54 -15.35 25.47
N THR A 142 9.61 -15.77 24.80
CA THR A 142 10.56 -14.82 24.24
C THR A 142 9.86 -14.12 23.08
N ASP A 143 9.72 -12.80 23.19
CA ASP A 143 9.17 -11.87 22.19
C ASP A 143 7.65 -11.87 21.94
N VAL A 144 6.85 -12.61 22.72
CA VAL A 144 5.38 -12.53 22.69
C VAL A 144 4.85 -12.03 24.03
N THR A 145 4.16 -10.89 24.05
CA THR A 145 3.56 -10.37 25.29
C THR A 145 2.27 -11.15 25.60
N PRO A 146 2.19 -11.91 26.71
CA PRO A 146 0.95 -12.58 27.09
C PRO A 146 -0.15 -11.54 27.32
N VAL A 147 -1.35 -11.80 26.79
CA VAL A 147 -2.49 -10.93 27.07
C VAL A 147 -2.95 -11.25 28.48
N GLN A 148 -2.81 -10.31 29.41
CA GLN A 148 -3.22 -10.50 30.80
C GLN A 148 -4.74 -10.45 30.89
N PHE A 149 -5.37 -11.62 31.06
CA PHE A 149 -6.79 -11.72 31.36
C PHE A 149 -7.01 -11.71 32.88
N PRO A 150 -8.09 -11.10 33.38
CA PRO A 150 -8.41 -11.07 34.81
C PRO A 150 -8.76 -12.45 35.41
N PHE A 151 -8.80 -13.54 34.63
CA PHE A 151 -9.24 -14.86 35.09
C PHE A 151 -8.35 -16.05 34.61
N PRO A 152 -7.13 -16.21 35.14
CA PRO A 152 -6.18 -17.23 34.68
C PRO A 152 -6.59 -18.70 34.91
N PHE A 153 -7.57 -18.95 35.80
CA PHE A 153 -7.98 -20.30 36.23
C PHE A 153 -9.37 -20.75 35.76
N SER A 154 -9.97 -20.04 34.80
CA SER A 154 -11.30 -20.39 34.26
C SER A 154 -11.33 -20.31 32.73
N ARG A 155 -11.96 -21.29 32.08
CA ARG A 155 -12.23 -21.26 30.64
C ARG A 155 -13.16 -20.09 30.32
N ILE A 156 -12.77 -19.26 29.36
CA ILE A 156 -13.59 -18.20 28.77
C ILE A 156 -13.80 -18.60 27.32
N ASP A 157 -15.03 -18.53 26.83
CA ASP A 157 -15.33 -18.84 25.43
C ASP A 157 -15.27 -17.54 24.60
N ILE A 158 -14.59 -17.59 23.47
CA ILE A 158 -14.57 -16.49 22.49
C ILE A 158 -15.83 -16.63 21.64
N ILE A 159 -16.66 -15.58 21.63
CA ILE A 159 -17.92 -15.55 20.88
C ILE A 159 -17.69 -15.02 19.47
N GLY A 160 -16.80 -14.03 19.33
CA GLY A 160 -16.37 -13.46 18.06
C GLY A 160 -15.58 -12.17 18.25
N SER A 161 -15.03 -11.65 17.16
CA SER A 161 -14.39 -10.33 17.11
C SER A 161 -15.02 -9.46 16.02
N CYS A 162 -15.10 -8.16 16.27
CA CYS A 162 -15.58 -7.17 15.30
C CYS A 162 -14.86 -5.84 15.57
N ASN A 163 -14.25 -5.24 14.55
CA ASN A 163 -13.57 -3.93 14.62
C ASN A 163 -12.59 -3.79 15.81
N GLY A 164 -11.88 -4.87 16.15
CA GLY A 164 -10.92 -4.89 17.27
C GLY A 164 -11.52 -4.94 18.69
N ILE A 165 -12.84 -5.15 18.79
CA ILE A 165 -13.49 -5.61 20.02
C ILE A 165 -13.60 -7.14 19.97
N ILE A 166 -13.34 -7.79 21.09
CA ILE A 166 -13.57 -9.23 21.29
C ILE A 166 -14.70 -9.42 22.29
N CYS A 167 -15.71 -10.20 21.91
CA CYS A 167 -16.77 -10.62 22.79
C CYS A 167 -16.40 -11.96 23.45
N LEU A 168 -16.38 -11.93 24.77
CA LEU A 168 -16.05 -13.06 25.62
C LEU A 168 -17.26 -13.45 26.44
N TYR A 169 -17.46 -14.75 26.62
CA TYR A 169 -18.49 -15.27 27.50
C TYR A 169 -17.85 -16.11 28.60
N ARG A 170 -18.25 -15.83 29.84
CA ARG A 170 -17.96 -16.70 30.99
C ARG A 170 -19.19 -16.85 31.85
N ARG A 171 -19.48 -18.10 32.22
CA ARG A 171 -20.50 -18.46 33.22
C ARG A 171 -20.16 -17.79 34.57
N ARG A 172 -20.80 -16.63 34.83
CA ARG A 172 -20.50 -15.63 35.87
C ARG A 172 -19.09 -15.00 35.72
N PRO A 173 -18.93 -13.75 35.27
CA PRO A 173 -19.88 -12.63 35.38
C PRO A 173 -20.75 -12.35 34.14
N GLY A 174 -20.81 -13.26 33.16
CA GLY A 174 -21.60 -13.07 31.94
C GLY A 174 -20.72 -12.71 30.74
N PHE A 175 -21.23 -11.82 29.88
CA PHE A 175 -20.51 -11.33 28.71
C PHE A 175 -19.54 -10.19 29.07
N ILE A 176 -18.39 -10.18 28.39
CA ILE A 176 -17.38 -9.12 28.52
C ILE A 176 -16.94 -8.74 27.12
N LEU A 177 -17.05 -7.45 26.78
CA LEU A 177 -16.44 -6.88 25.58
C LEU A 177 -15.07 -6.32 25.94
N CYS A 178 -14.03 -6.76 25.24
CA CYS A 178 -12.66 -6.34 25.49
C CYS A 178 -12.01 -5.77 24.24
N ASN A 179 -11.33 -4.62 24.39
CA ASN A 179 -10.33 -4.15 23.44
C ASN A 179 -8.95 -4.27 24.09
N PHE A 180 -8.14 -5.21 23.60
CA PHE A 180 -6.83 -5.51 24.17
C PHE A 180 -5.76 -4.51 23.78
N SER A 181 -5.86 -3.85 22.62
CA SER A 181 -4.92 -2.83 22.16
C SER A 181 -4.89 -1.61 23.08
N ILE A 182 -6.05 -1.22 23.63
CA ILE A 182 -6.18 -0.10 24.58
C ILE A 182 -6.40 -0.54 26.03
N ARG A 183 -6.45 -1.86 26.28
CA ARG A 183 -6.70 -2.47 27.59
C ARG A 183 -7.97 -1.95 28.26
N ARG A 184 -9.09 -1.95 27.53
CA ARG A 184 -10.42 -1.56 28.03
C ARG A 184 -11.40 -2.72 27.97
N GLU A 185 -12.28 -2.80 28.98
CA GLU A 185 -13.35 -3.79 29.08
C GLU A 185 -14.71 -3.16 29.45
N VAL A 186 -15.78 -3.73 28.90
CA VAL A 186 -17.17 -3.47 29.30
C VAL A 186 -17.79 -4.78 29.75
N LYS A 187 -18.33 -4.80 30.97
CA LYS A 187 -19.07 -5.95 31.51
C LYS A 187 -20.54 -5.77 31.21
N ILE A 188 -21.12 -6.78 30.59
CA ILE A 188 -22.51 -6.75 30.18
C ILE A 188 -23.37 -7.40 31.27
N PRO A 189 -24.51 -6.78 31.65
CA PRO A 189 -25.41 -7.37 32.63
C PRO A 189 -25.95 -8.71 32.14
N ASP A 190 -25.99 -9.70 33.04
CA ASP A 190 -26.62 -11.00 32.73
C ASP A 190 -28.10 -10.80 32.37
N HIS A 191 -28.55 -11.44 31.29
CA HIS A 191 -29.96 -11.54 30.99
C HIS A 191 -30.70 -12.45 32.01
N PRO A 192 -31.93 -12.11 32.47
CA PRO A 192 -32.68 -12.93 33.43
C PRO A 192 -32.88 -14.39 32.99
N PHE A 193 -33.07 -14.64 31.70
CA PHE A 193 -33.24 -16.00 31.16
C PHE A 193 -31.98 -16.88 31.38
N MET A 194 -30.78 -16.28 31.30
CA MET A 194 -29.53 -16.98 31.57
C MET A 194 -29.29 -17.28 33.06
N ARG A 195 -29.97 -16.56 33.97
CA ARG A 195 -29.91 -16.81 35.41
C ARG A 195 -30.87 -17.92 35.87
N ALA A 196 -31.99 -18.11 35.17
CA ALA A 196 -33.04 -19.05 35.56
C ALA A 196 -32.75 -20.50 35.10
N ASN A 197 -32.20 -20.70 33.90
CA ASN A 197 -32.04 -22.03 33.28
C ASN A 197 -30.58 -22.53 33.30
N GLU A 198 -29.96 -22.52 34.47
CA GLU A 198 -28.50 -22.71 34.67
C GLU A 198 -27.93 -24.10 34.35
N LYS A 199 -28.73 -25.12 34.03
CA LYS A 199 -28.22 -26.51 33.93
C LYS A 199 -28.43 -27.22 32.59
N ASP A 200 -29.40 -26.85 31.76
CA ASP A 200 -29.81 -27.71 30.62
C ASP A 200 -30.11 -27.00 29.28
N CYS A 201 -29.82 -25.71 29.12
CA CYS A 201 -30.09 -24.98 27.86
C CYS A 201 -28.91 -24.97 26.87
N GLU A 202 -29.16 -25.34 25.62
CA GLU A 202 -28.24 -25.14 24.49
C GLU A 202 -28.29 -23.66 24.07
N ALA A 203 -27.14 -22.97 24.05
CA ALA A 203 -27.02 -21.57 23.66
C ALA A 203 -26.17 -21.41 22.40
N SER A 204 -26.70 -20.71 21.40
CA SER A 204 -25.98 -20.29 20.20
C SER A 204 -25.78 -18.78 20.24
N LEU A 205 -24.54 -18.34 20.20
CA LEU A 205 -24.17 -16.95 20.46
C LEU A 205 -23.50 -16.34 19.22
N GLY A 206 -23.71 -15.05 19.02
CA GLY A 206 -23.06 -14.27 17.97
C GLY A 206 -22.79 -12.83 18.42
N PHE A 207 -21.76 -12.22 17.86
CA PHE A 207 -21.34 -10.85 18.14
C PHE A 207 -20.99 -10.16 16.83
N GLY A 208 -21.48 -8.94 16.65
CA GLY A 208 -21.24 -8.16 15.44
C GLY A 208 -21.58 -6.68 15.60
N PHE A 209 -21.43 -5.94 14.51
CA PHE A 209 -21.69 -4.50 14.46
C PHE A 209 -22.87 -4.22 13.51
N ASP A 210 -23.85 -3.45 13.98
CA ASP A 210 -24.93 -2.90 13.18
C ASP A 210 -24.47 -1.57 12.54
N PRO A 211 -24.26 -1.53 11.22
CA PRO A 211 -23.81 -0.32 10.55
C PRO A 211 -24.87 0.78 10.50
N ILE A 212 -26.17 0.44 10.57
CA ILE A 212 -27.26 1.42 10.49
C ILE A 212 -27.49 2.07 11.86
N ALA A 213 -27.60 1.27 12.93
CA ALA A 213 -27.73 1.81 14.28
C ALA A 213 -26.42 2.39 14.85
N ASN A 214 -25.29 2.07 14.18
CA ASN A 214 -23.93 2.33 14.62
C ASN A 214 -23.70 1.81 16.05
N ASP A 215 -23.93 0.50 16.22
CA ASP A 215 -23.90 -0.16 17.52
C ASP A 215 -23.31 -1.57 17.46
N TYR A 216 -22.77 -2.02 18.59
CA TYR A 216 -22.32 -3.39 18.77
C TYR A 216 -23.40 -4.22 19.45
N ASN A 217 -23.70 -5.36 18.87
CA ASN A 217 -24.80 -6.20 19.29
C ASN A 217 -24.32 -7.62 19.63
N ILE A 218 -24.93 -8.21 20.66
CA ILE A 218 -24.79 -9.63 21.00
C ILE A 218 -26.13 -10.28 20.79
N VAL A 219 -26.16 -11.35 20.01
CA VAL A 219 -27.36 -12.15 19.78
C VAL A 219 -27.18 -13.50 20.45
N GLY A 220 -28.16 -13.90 21.25
CA GLY A 220 -28.22 -15.21 21.89
C GLY A 220 -29.51 -15.94 21.54
N ILE A 221 -29.39 -17.14 20.98
CA ILE A 221 -30.49 -18.06 20.71
C ILE A 221 -30.38 -19.19 21.73
N PHE A 222 -31.42 -19.37 22.54
CA PHE A 222 -31.48 -20.36 23.60
C PHE A 222 -32.56 -21.39 23.28
N TYR A 223 -32.26 -22.65 23.55
CA TYR A 223 -33.22 -23.74 23.41
C TYR A 223 -33.40 -24.43 24.76
N ASP A 224 -34.65 -24.55 25.21
CA ASP A 224 -35.01 -25.17 26.49
C ASP A 224 -35.47 -26.64 26.37
N GLY A 225 -35.42 -27.20 25.17
CA GLY A 225 -35.95 -28.53 24.86
C GLY A 225 -37.31 -28.51 24.17
N THR A 226 -38.00 -27.36 24.15
CA THR A 226 -39.34 -27.21 23.56
C THR A 226 -39.43 -26.05 22.57
N VAL A 227 -38.94 -24.86 22.94
CA VAL A 227 -39.01 -23.65 22.13
C VAL A 227 -37.65 -22.95 22.06
N HIS A 228 -37.46 -22.18 20.99
CA HIS A 228 -36.34 -21.26 20.89
C HIS A 228 -36.75 -19.89 21.41
N THR A 229 -35.89 -19.30 22.25
CA THR A 229 -35.98 -17.89 22.65
C THR A 229 -34.73 -17.17 22.18
N SER A 230 -34.91 -16.00 21.56
CA SER A 230 -33.80 -15.19 21.06
C SER A 230 -33.79 -13.80 21.68
N PHE A 231 -32.59 -13.32 22.00
CA PHE A 231 -32.38 -12.01 22.58
C PHE A 231 -31.23 -11.28 21.90
N ILE A 232 -31.36 -9.97 21.80
CA ILE A 232 -30.29 -9.06 21.36
C ILE A 232 -29.95 -8.10 22.48
N TYR A 233 -28.67 -7.92 22.72
CA TYR A 233 -28.14 -6.85 23.56
C TYR A 233 -27.60 -5.74 22.66
N SER A 234 -27.95 -4.49 22.97
CA SER A 234 -27.40 -3.29 22.37
C SER A 234 -26.39 -2.66 23.33
N LEU A 235 -25.16 -2.42 22.87
CA LEU A 235 -24.14 -1.74 23.67
C LEU A 235 -24.48 -0.26 23.87
N LYS A 236 -25.13 0.39 22.89
CA LYS A 236 -25.53 1.79 22.94
C LYS A 236 -26.63 2.05 23.97
N THR A 237 -27.66 1.21 24.03
CA THR A 237 -28.74 1.33 25.02
C THR A 237 -28.42 0.63 26.34
N ASN A 238 -27.39 -0.23 26.36
CA ASN A 238 -27.01 -1.08 27.48
C ASN A 238 -28.19 -1.93 28.00
N SER A 239 -28.99 -2.47 27.08
CA SER A 239 -30.18 -3.24 27.39
C SER A 239 -30.32 -4.48 26.52
N TRP A 240 -30.99 -5.50 27.07
CA TRP A 240 -31.44 -6.67 26.32
C TRP A 240 -32.86 -6.45 25.79
N SER A 241 -33.14 -6.99 24.62
CA SER A 241 -34.46 -7.01 23.99
C SER A 241 -34.73 -8.39 23.42
N GLU A 242 -35.98 -8.84 23.50
CA GLU A 242 -36.42 -10.10 22.89
C GLU A 242 -36.57 -9.93 21.38
N ILE A 243 -36.29 -10.99 20.64
CA ILE A 243 -36.43 -11.04 19.18
C ILE A 243 -37.28 -12.25 18.83
N ASP A 244 -38.15 -12.08 17.83
CA ASP A 244 -38.92 -13.18 17.29
C ASP A 244 -38.02 -14.20 16.60
N PHE A 245 -38.03 -15.44 17.11
CA PHE A 245 -37.37 -16.57 16.47
C PHE A 245 -38.35 -17.30 15.54
N PRO A 246 -37.92 -17.78 14.35
CA PRO A 246 -38.77 -18.56 13.47
C PRO A 246 -39.37 -19.78 14.18
N THR A 247 -40.70 -19.87 14.24
CA THR A 247 -41.40 -20.97 14.91
C THR A 247 -41.35 -22.28 14.12
N ARG A 248 -41.10 -22.21 12.80
CA ARG A 248 -40.89 -23.35 11.90
C ARG A 248 -39.87 -23.00 10.80
N PRO A 249 -39.00 -23.95 10.40
CA PRO A 249 -38.81 -25.28 10.98
C PRO A 249 -38.11 -25.25 12.36
N ASN A 250 -38.16 -26.35 13.12
CA ASN A 250 -37.49 -26.43 14.44
C ASN A 250 -35.99 -26.67 14.24
N PHE A 251 -35.17 -25.67 14.57
CA PHE A 251 -33.75 -25.69 14.24
C PHE A 251 -32.87 -26.34 15.32
N PHE A 252 -31.82 -27.01 14.88
CA PHE A 252 -30.63 -27.29 15.65
C PHE A 252 -29.54 -26.33 15.17
N VAL A 253 -29.24 -25.32 15.98
CA VAL A 253 -28.28 -24.25 15.64
C VAL A 253 -26.94 -24.56 16.27
N MET A 254 -25.85 -24.43 15.51
CA MET A 254 -24.51 -24.62 16.05
C MET A 254 -24.13 -23.47 16.99
N PRO A 255 -23.28 -23.70 18.02
CA PRO A 255 -23.08 -22.72 19.09
C PRO A 255 -22.44 -21.37 18.69
N ARG A 256 -21.78 -21.28 17.52
CA ARG A 256 -20.96 -20.13 17.12
C ARG A 256 -21.46 -19.51 15.81
N ALA A 257 -21.58 -18.19 15.80
CA ALA A 257 -21.86 -17.40 14.61
C ALA A 257 -20.57 -16.90 13.94
N THR A 258 -20.64 -16.66 12.64
CA THR A 258 -19.68 -15.81 11.91
C THR A 258 -20.36 -14.50 11.55
N PHE A 259 -19.77 -13.38 11.93
CA PHE A 259 -20.22 -12.05 11.51
C PHE A 259 -19.66 -11.72 10.13
N PHE A 260 -20.54 -11.38 9.19
CA PHE A 260 -20.17 -11.00 7.83
C PHE A 260 -21.24 -10.08 7.25
N ASN A 261 -20.84 -9.00 6.57
CA ASN A 261 -21.74 -8.08 5.86
C ASN A 261 -22.97 -7.60 6.67
N GLY A 262 -22.78 -7.19 7.93
CA GLY A 262 -23.86 -6.70 8.79
C GLY A 262 -24.80 -7.78 9.35
N ALA A 263 -24.54 -9.07 9.08
CA ALA A 263 -25.36 -10.18 9.55
C ALA A 263 -24.54 -11.25 10.27
N LEU A 264 -25.21 -11.98 11.17
CA LEU A 264 -24.67 -13.15 11.87
C LEU A 264 -25.11 -14.43 11.17
N HIS A 265 -24.17 -15.37 11.02
CA HIS A 265 -24.37 -16.59 10.25
C HIS A 265 -24.05 -17.81 11.12
N TRP A 266 -25.01 -18.72 11.32
CA TRP A 266 -24.81 -19.98 12.03
C TRP A 266 -25.04 -21.16 11.08
N VAL A 267 -24.21 -22.20 11.19
CA VAL A 267 -24.58 -23.49 10.62
C VAL A 267 -25.75 -24.05 11.43
N ALA A 268 -26.83 -24.41 10.76
CA ALA A 268 -28.02 -24.99 11.37
C ALA A 268 -28.49 -26.22 10.58
N ALA A 269 -29.38 -27.01 11.18
CA ALA A 269 -30.21 -27.97 10.46
C ALA A 269 -31.60 -27.99 11.07
N GLU A 270 -32.57 -28.47 10.31
CA GLU A 270 -33.84 -28.85 10.92
C GLU A 270 -33.65 -30.09 11.81
N ARG A 271 -34.25 -30.08 13.01
CA ARG A 271 -34.19 -31.20 13.96
C ARG A 271 -34.83 -32.48 13.40
N SER A 272 -35.81 -32.37 12.52
CA SER A 272 -36.44 -33.51 11.82
C SER A 272 -35.51 -34.12 10.75
N ASN A 273 -34.63 -33.32 10.14
CA ASN A 273 -33.69 -33.72 9.09
C ASN A 273 -32.28 -33.18 9.34
N ILE A 274 -31.63 -33.70 10.38
CA ILE A 274 -30.27 -33.29 10.79
C ILE A 274 -29.16 -33.55 9.75
N ARG A 275 -29.48 -34.22 8.65
CA ARG A 275 -28.54 -34.54 7.56
C ARG A 275 -28.42 -33.40 6.56
N GLU A 276 -29.43 -32.57 6.46
CA GLU A 276 -29.46 -31.41 5.59
C GLU A 276 -29.09 -30.17 6.40
N ARG A 277 -28.01 -29.50 6.01
CA ARG A 277 -27.45 -28.36 6.72
C ARG A 277 -27.74 -27.10 5.91
N MET A 278 -27.97 -26.01 6.61
CA MET A 278 -28.17 -24.68 6.04
C MET A 278 -27.46 -23.64 6.89
N ILE A 279 -27.39 -22.41 6.41
CA ILE A 279 -26.95 -21.26 7.21
C ILE A 279 -28.19 -20.54 7.70
N LEU A 280 -28.36 -20.43 9.01
CA LEU A 280 -29.30 -19.50 9.62
C LEU A 280 -28.64 -18.12 9.66
N THR A 281 -29.27 -17.11 9.08
CA THR A 281 -28.78 -15.73 9.08
C THR A 281 -29.62 -14.86 10.00
N PHE A 282 -29.00 -13.85 10.59
CA PHE A 282 -29.69 -12.81 11.35
C PHE A 282 -29.10 -11.45 10.99
N ASN A 283 -29.90 -10.59 10.36
CA ASN A 283 -29.47 -9.25 9.98
C ASN A 283 -29.58 -8.32 11.21
N LEU A 284 -28.46 -7.70 11.61
CA LEU A 284 -28.40 -6.90 12.83
C LEU A 284 -29.19 -5.60 12.73
N SER A 285 -29.38 -5.04 11.53
CA SER A 285 -30.08 -3.76 11.36
C SER A 285 -31.59 -3.91 11.27
N SER A 286 -32.07 -4.98 10.62
CA SER A 286 -33.50 -5.25 10.44
C SER A 286 -34.09 -6.17 11.52
N HIS A 287 -33.23 -6.85 12.29
CA HIS A 287 -33.61 -7.88 13.25
C HIS A 287 -34.39 -9.06 12.63
N VAL A 288 -34.15 -9.36 11.35
CA VAL A 288 -34.82 -10.44 10.62
C VAL A 288 -33.92 -11.67 10.52
N PHE A 289 -34.50 -12.84 10.82
CA PHE A 289 -33.89 -14.14 10.52
C PHE A 289 -34.13 -14.56 9.07
N GLY A 290 -33.11 -15.11 8.44
CA GLY A 290 -33.16 -15.70 7.11
C GLY A 290 -32.46 -17.05 7.06
N THR A 291 -32.45 -17.67 5.88
CA THR A 291 -31.75 -18.94 5.68
C THR A 291 -31.09 -19.00 4.31
N ILE A 292 -29.86 -19.53 4.25
CA ILE A 292 -29.13 -19.76 3.01
C ILE A 292 -28.85 -21.25 2.85
N SER A 293 -29.10 -21.76 1.63
CA SER A 293 -28.83 -23.16 1.27
C SER A 293 -27.32 -23.39 1.05
N LEU A 294 -26.85 -24.59 1.37
CA LEU A 294 -25.43 -24.97 1.22
C LEU A 294 -25.18 -25.71 -0.11
N PRO A 295 -23.96 -25.63 -0.68
CA PRO A 295 -23.57 -26.36 -1.89
C PRO A 295 -23.34 -27.86 -1.59
N GLU A 296 -23.48 -28.77 -2.56
CA GLU A 296 -23.15 -30.19 -2.34
C GLU A 296 -21.69 -30.52 -2.77
N PRO A 297 -20.91 -31.31 -2.00
CA PRO A 297 -21.30 -32.00 -0.77
C PRO A 297 -21.16 -31.16 0.51
N SER A 298 -22.28 -30.92 1.21
CA SER A 298 -22.31 -30.15 2.49
C SER A 298 -23.06 -30.81 3.63
N ARG A 299 -23.46 -32.08 3.48
CA ARG A 299 -24.18 -32.87 4.51
C ARG A 299 -23.53 -32.88 5.91
N ARG A 300 -22.24 -32.51 6.01
CA ARG A 300 -21.46 -32.41 7.24
C ARG A 300 -20.68 -31.09 7.34
N ALA A 301 -21.22 -30.01 6.79
CA ALA A 301 -20.77 -28.66 7.09
C ALA A 301 -20.78 -28.42 8.61
N ARG A 302 -19.71 -27.80 9.12
CA ARG A 302 -19.53 -27.57 10.57
C ARG A 302 -19.04 -26.19 10.92
N GLU A 303 -18.28 -25.56 10.04
CA GLU A 303 -17.56 -24.34 10.34
C GLU A 303 -17.70 -23.36 9.17
N LEU A 304 -17.97 -22.11 9.51
CA LEU A 304 -17.94 -20.98 8.59
C LEU A 304 -16.62 -20.24 8.79
N THR A 305 -16.14 -19.60 7.73
CA THR A 305 -14.90 -18.83 7.75
C THR A 305 -15.02 -17.63 6.81
N ILE A 306 -14.05 -16.73 6.82
CA ILE A 306 -13.94 -15.66 5.84
C ILE A 306 -12.64 -15.93 5.09
N LEU A 307 -12.72 -16.03 3.77
CA LEU A 307 -11.58 -16.30 2.91
C LEU A 307 -11.65 -15.32 1.73
N ASN A 308 -10.57 -14.55 1.55
CA ASN A 308 -10.44 -13.53 0.49
C ASN A 308 -11.63 -12.56 0.44
N GLY A 309 -12.10 -12.09 1.60
CA GLY A 309 -13.21 -11.14 1.69
C GLY A 309 -14.61 -11.73 1.47
N CYS A 310 -14.73 -13.05 1.27
CA CYS A 310 -16.00 -13.73 1.02
C CYS A 310 -16.36 -14.71 2.15
N LEU A 311 -17.67 -14.98 2.31
CA LEU A 311 -18.16 -15.97 3.27
C LEU A 311 -17.82 -17.38 2.77
N GLY A 312 -17.08 -18.12 3.59
CA GLY A 312 -16.62 -19.47 3.31
C GLY A 312 -17.26 -20.54 4.19
N LEU A 313 -17.33 -21.76 3.65
CA LEU A 313 -17.87 -22.95 4.31
C LEU A 313 -16.84 -24.08 4.28
N ILE A 314 -16.53 -24.65 5.44
CA ILE A 314 -15.69 -25.85 5.56
C ILE A 314 -16.60 -27.06 5.78
N SER A 315 -16.66 -27.94 4.78
CA SER A 315 -17.42 -29.20 4.83
C SER A 315 -16.49 -30.40 4.80
N LYS A 316 -16.91 -31.50 5.45
CA LYS A 316 -16.08 -32.71 5.57
C LYS A 316 -16.87 -34.00 5.39
N GLU A 317 -16.40 -34.87 4.50
CA GLU A 317 -16.93 -36.22 4.33
C GLU A 317 -15.80 -37.25 4.30
N ARG A 318 -15.90 -38.26 5.17
CA ARG A 318 -14.86 -39.29 5.35
C ARG A 318 -13.47 -38.66 5.59
N SER A 319 -12.56 -38.76 4.62
CA SER A 319 -11.21 -38.21 4.67
C SER A 319 -11.03 -36.96 3.80
N THR A 320 -12.05 -36.51 3.09
CA THR A 320 -11.99 -35.33 2.23
C THR A 320 -12.62 -34.14 2.92
N THR A 321 -11.96 -32.99 2.82
CA THR A 321 -12.48 -31.70 3.27
C THR A 321 -12.65 -30.80 2.05
N TRP A 322 -13.80 -30.16 1.92
CA TRP A 322 -14.07 -29.15 0.90
C TRP A 322 -14.19 -27.77 1.54
N ILE A 323 -13.64 -26.78 0.85
CA ILE A 323 -13.73 -25.37 1.24
C ILE A 323 -14.44 -24.65 0.12
N TRP A 324 -15.63 -24.17 0.42
CA TRP A 324 -16.48 -23.44 -0.49
C TRP A 324 -16.44 -21.96 -0.14
N VAL A 325 -16.59 -21.10 -1.14
CA VAL A 325 -16.72 -19.66 -0.96
C VAL A 325 -17.90 -19.16 -1.78
N MET A 326 -18.74 -18.33 -1.15
CA MET A 326 -19.85 -17.65 -1.79
C MET A 326 -19.35 -16.33 -2.39
N ARG A 327 -19.31 -16.24 -3.73
CA ARG A 327 -18.76 -15.08 -4.44
C ARG A 327 -19.72 -13.91 -4.47
N GLU A 328 -20.99 -14.19 -4.62
CA GLU A 328 -22.07 -13.21 -4.54
C GLU A 328 -22.92 -13.52 -3.31
N TYR A 329 -22.97 -12.58 -2.37
CA TYR A 329 -23.66 -12.75 -1.10
C TYR A 329 -25.15 -13.05 -1.30
N ASP A 330 -25.67 -14.03 -0.55
CA ASP A 330 -27.05 -14.52 -0.59
C ASP A 330 -27.47 -15.20 -1.92
N SER A 331 -26.53 -15.44 -2.84
CA SER A 331 -26.78 -16.20 -4.07
C SER A 331 -26.31 -17.65 -3.93
N VAL A 332 -27.26 -18.60 -3.85
CA VAL A 332 -26.93 -20.04 -3.76
C VAL A 332 -26.14 -20.52 -5.00
N ALA A 333 -26.40 -19.94 -6.16
CA ALA A 333 -25.69 -20.25 -7.40
C ALA A 333 -24.21 -19.81 -7.38
N SER A 334 -23.84 -18.89 -6.47
CA SER A 334 -22.49 -18.32 -6.40
C SER A 334 -21.52 -19.12 -5.53
N TRP A 335 -21.99 -20.20 -4.88
CA TRP A 335 -21.12 -21.12 -4.16
C TRP A 335 -20.12 -21.77 -5.11
N SER A 336 -18.85 -21.47 -4.91
CA SER A 336 -17.75 -22.05 -5.68
C SER A 336 -16.85 -22.87 -4.77
N LEU A 337 -16.48 -24.06 -5.24
CA LEU A 337 -15.49 -24.90 -4.57
C LEU A 337 -14.11 -24.29 -4.79
N VAL A 338 -13.43 -23.91 -3.72
CA VAL A 338 -12.07 -23.34 -3.79
C VAL A 338 -11.01 -24.42 -3.60
N HIS A 339 -11.21 -25.31 -2.61
CA HIS A 339 -10.25 -26.38 -2.33
C HIS A 339 -10.94 -27.70 -2.00
N GLU A 340 -10.44 -28.79 -2.61
CA GLU A 340 -10.73 -30.17 -2.22
C GLU A 340 -9.44 -30.81 -1.67
N LEU A 341 -9.48 -31.23 -0.40
CA LEU A 341 -8.30 -31.71 0.32
C LEU A 341 -8.51 -33.15 0.80
N ASP A 342 -7.74 -34.09 0.24
CA ASP A 342 -7.66 -35.45 0.80
C ASP A 342 -6.75 -35.45 2.04
N MET A 343 -7.38 -35.45 3.21
CA MET A 343 -6.69 -35.39 4.50
C MET A 343 -5.81 -36.63 4.77
N LYS A 344 -5.96 -37.73 4.01
CA LYS A 344 -5.04 -38.89 4.09
C LYS A 344 -3.61 -38.54 3.69
N ARG A 345 -3.42 -37.55 2.80
CA ARG A 345 -2.10 -37.12 2.32
C ARG A 345 -1.27 -36.45 3.40
N PHE A 346 -1.92 -35.89 4.43
CA PHE A 346 -1.26 -35.19 5.53
C PHE A 346 -1.02 -36.13 6.72
N HIS A 347 -2.11 -36.60 7.36
CA HIS A 347 -2.05 -37.58 8.44
C HIS A 347 -3.46 -38.14 8.76
N ARG A 348 -3.56 -39.40 9.20
CA ARG A 348 -4.83 -39.99 9.66
C ARG A 348 -5.38 -39.23 10.88
N GLY A 349 -6.48 -38.51 10.71
CA GLY A 349 -7.11 -37.69 11.75
C GLY A 349 -6.94 -36.18 11.58
N ALA A 350 -6.21 -35.72 10.56
CA ALA A 350 -6.03 -34.30 10.26
C ALA A 350 -7.37 -33.58 10.01
N ARG A 351 -7.47 -32.32 10.43
CA ARG A 351 -8.61 -31.43 10.14
C ARG A 351 -8.16 -29.99 9.91
N VAL A 352 -8.89 -29.28 9.05
CA VAL A 352 -8.80 -27.83 8.90
C VAL A 352 -9.55 -27.19 10.08
N ILE A 353 -8.99 -26.14 10.67
CA ILE A 353 -9.55 -25.41 11.81
C ILE A 353 -10.12 -24.06 11.38
N LYS A 354 -9.39 -23.32 10.54
CA LYS A 354 -9.75 -21.98 10.09
C LYS A 354 -8.92 -21.57 8.88
N ALA A 355 -9.46 -20.67 8.06
CA ALA A 355 -8.68 -19.91 7.09
C ALA A 355 -8.07 -18.67 7.74
N LEU A 356 -6.88 -18.28 7.28
CA LEU A 356 -6.20 -17.05 7.66
C LEU A 356 -6.35 -15.99 6.55
N SER A 357 -6.13 -14.72 6.89
CA SER A 357 -6.19 -13.59 5.94
C SER A 357 -5.21 -13.72 4.77
N SER A 358 -4.05 -14.35 4.97
CA SER A 358 -3.05 -14.65 3.94
C SER A 358 -3.45 -15.76 2.95
N GLY A 359 -4.63 -16.36 3.10
CA GLY A 359 -5.06 -17.52 2.32
C GLY A 359 -4.51 -18.86 2.83
N GLY A 360 -3.71 -18.86 3.89
CA GLY A 360 -3.26 -20.07 4.56
C GLY A 360 -4.38 -20.80 5.32
N LEU A 361 -4.32 -22.12 5.36
CA LEU A 361 -5.25 -22.97 6.11
C LEU A 361 -4.57 -23.59 7.32
N LEU A 362 -5.12 -23.38 8.51
CA LEU A 362 -4.58 -23.96 9.74
C LEU A 362 -5.07 -25.40 9.93
N PHE A 363 -4.14 -26.35 10.03
CA PHE A 363 -4.40 -27.76 10.22
C PHE A 363 -4.09 -28.19 11.66
N ASP A 364 -4.96 -29.04 12.23
CA ASP A 364 -4.71 -29.84 13.42
C ASP A 364 -4.38 -31.27 12.99
N ILE A 365 -3.15 -31.71 13.28
CA ILE A 365 -2.63 -33.04 12.92
C ILE A 365 -2.19 -33.85 14.17
N SER A 366 -2.75 -33.53 15.32
CA SER A 366 -2.40 -34.08 16.64
C SER A 366 -2.60 -35.60 16.75
N LYS A 367 -1.69 -36.31 17.46
CA LYS A 367 -1.72 -37.78 17.66
C LYS A 367 -1.08 -38.19 19.00
N TYR A 368 -1.64 -39.20 19.69
CA TYR A 368 -1.06 -39.88 20.86
C TYR A 368 -0.25 -38.97 21.81
N SER A 369 -0.94 -37.99 22.40
CA SER A 369 -0.38 -37.07 23.39
C SER A 369 0.57 -35.98 22.86
N ILE A 370 0.73 -35.83 21.53
CA ILE A 370 1.47 -34.71 20.92
C ILE A 370 0.49 -33.88 20.10
N ASN A 371 0.36 -32.60 20.44
CA ASN A 371 -0.49 -31.67 19.69
C ASN A 371 0.35 -30.93 18.65
N TRP A 372 -0.06 -30.99 17.40
CA TRP A 372 0.71 -30.48 16.28
C TRP A 372 -0.22 -29.71 15.33
N TYR A 373 0.10 -28.43 15.14
CA TYR A 373 -0.58 -27.54 14.21
C TYR A 373 0.38 -27.05 13.10
N THR A 374 -0.14 -26.83 11.89
CA THR A 374 0.65 -26.36 10.75
C THR A 374 -0.22 -25.51 9.82
N VAL A 375 0.37 -24.54 9.13
CA VAL A 375 -0.32 -23.77 8.10
C VAL A 375 0.01 -24.39 6.75
N TYR A 376 -1.04 -24.75 6.02
CA TYR A 376 -0.95 -25.26 4.66
C TYR A 376 -1.45 -24.19 3.70
N TYR A 377 -0.66 -23.83 2.70
CA TYR A 377 -1.05 -22.91 1.64
C TYR A 377 -1.47 -23.73 0.42
N PRO A 378 -2.78 -23.83 0.12
CA PRO A 378 -3.26 -24.71 -0.95
C PRO A 378 -2.76 -24.32 -2.34
N GLU A 379 -2.54 -23.03 -2.58
CA GLU A 379 -2.08 -22.49 -3.87
C GLU A 379 -0.64 -22.91 -4.19
N THR A 380 0.25 -22.89 -3.19
CA THR A 380 1.67 -23.22 -3.37
C THR A 380 2.00 -24.67 -3.02
N GLY A 381 1.06 -25.38 -2.37
CA GLY A 381 1.28 -26.71 -1.79
C GLY A 381 2.28 -26.71 -0.62
N VAL A 382 2.73 -25.54 -0.16
CA VAL A 382 3.74 -25.39 0.90
C VAL A 382 3.11 -25.60 2.27
N LEU A 383 3.80 -26.37 3.10
CA LEU A 383 3.45 -26.60 4.50
C LEU A 383 4.50 -25.89 5.37
N SER A 384 4.08 -24.92 6.17
CA SER A 384 4.99 -24.11 6.99
C SER A 384 5.61 -24.91 8.15
N GLU A 385 6.77 -24.44 8.65
CA GLU A 385 7.53 -25.13 9.70
C GLU A 385 6.78 -25.12 11.06
N LEU A 386 6.06 -26.20 11.33
CA LEU A 386 5.85 -26.87 12.63
C LEU A 386 5.60 -26.02 13.91
N LEU A 387 4.32 -25.84 14.30
CA LEU A 387 3.94 -25.50 15.69
C LEU A 387 3.89 -26.79 16.52
N LYS A 388 5.01 -27.17 17.16
CA LYS A 388 5.07 -28.35 18.04
C LYS A 388 4.70 -27.99 19.46
N PHE A 389 3.57 -28.47 19.97
CA PHE A 389 3.27 -28.41 21.40
C PHE A 389 3.71 -29.71 22.09
N LYS A 390 4.50 -29.61 23.18
CA LYS A 390 4.76 -30.76 24.06
C LYS A 390 3.45 -31.18 24.75
N GLY A 391 3.30 -32.48 25.02
CA GLY A 391 2.04 -33.16 25.35
C GLY A 391 1.21 -32.68 26.55
N THR A 392 1.64 -31.65 27.26
CA THR A 392 0.89 -31.00 28.34
C THR A 392 0.19 -29.72 27.90
N CYS A 393 0.48 -29.17 26.71
CA CYS A 393 -0.14 -27.95 26.17
C CYS A 393 -0.92 -28.19 24.87
N ARG A 394 -2.06 -27.50 24.68
CA ARG A 394 -2.84 -27.52 23.43
C ARG A 394 -3.55 -26.18 23.18
N MET A 395 -3.77 -25.86 21.91
CA MET A 395 -4.68 -24.80 21.48
C MET A 395 -6.14 -25.23 21.70
N LEU A 396 -6.97 -24.30 22.16
CA LEU A 396 -8.40 -24.48 22.39
C LEU A 396 -9.24 -23.70 21.39
N ASP A 397 -8.78 -22.50 21.02
CA ASP A 397 -9.54 -21.58 20.19
C ASP A 397 -8.64 -20.55 19.50
N MET A 398 -9.14 -19.95 18.42
CA MET A 398 -8.44 -18.97 17.60
C MET A 398 -9.41 -17.96 16.99
N GLU A 399 -9.12 -16.67 17.13
CA GLU A 399 -9.91 -15.59 16.54
C GLU A 399 -9.03 -14.57 15.82
N MET A 400 -9.50 -14.06 14.68
CA MET A 400 -8.82 -12.96 13.99
C MET A 400 -9.11 -11.66 14.75
N TYR A 401 -8.11 -10.81 14.89
CA TYR A 401 -8.15 -9.60 15.70
C TYR A 401 -7.45 -8.45 15.00
N VAL A 402 -8.13 -7.33 14.89
CA VAL A 402 -7.55 -6.08 14.38
C VAL A 402 -7.32 -5.15 15.56
N GLU A 403 -6.20 -4.44 15.56
CA GLU A 403 -5.95 -3.42 16.58
C GLU A 403 -6.82 -2.19 16.31
N SER A 404 -7.60 -1.74 17.30
CA SER A 404 -8.48 -0.58 17.18
C SER A 404 -8.49 0.31 18.42
N LEU A 405 -9.03 1.52 18.29
CA LEU A 405 -9.29 2.44 19.40
C LEU A 405 -10.70 2.29 19.98
N GLU A 406 -11.48 1.30 19.56
CA GLU A 406 -12.85 1.09 20.02
C GLU A 406 -12.95 0.91 21.55
N LEU A 407 -14.04 1.36 22.17
CA LEU A 407 -14.26 1.38 23.62
C LEU A 407 -13.40 2.36 24.43
N LEU A 408 -12.65 3.26 23.79
CA LEU A 408 -11.77 4.22 24.48
C LEU A 408 -12.49 5.05 25.54
N ASP A 409 -13.70 5.48 25.22
CA ASP A 409 -14.50 6.39 26.06
C ASP A 409 -15.61 5.69 26.85
N LYS A 410 -15.91 4.43 26.54
CA LYS A 410 -16.97 3.63 27.19
C LYS A 410 -16.42 2.54 28.13
N GLY A 411 -15.19 2.07 27.91
CA GLY A 411 -14.63 0.93 28.62
C GLY A 411 -13.89 1.29 29.91
N THR A 412 -13.97 0.40 30.90
CA THR A 412 -13.15 0.48 32.13
C THR A 412 -11.77 -0.15 31.89
N PRO A 413 -10.68 0.29 32.56
CA PRO A 413 -9.38 -0.35 32.42
C PRO A 413 -9.42 -1.84 32.77
N CYS A 414 -8.83 -2.69 31.93
CA CYS A 414 -8.72 -4.12 32.19
C CYS A 414 -7.90 -4.36 33.48
N GLY A 415 -8.53 -4.98 34.49
CA GLY A 415 -7.89 -5.31 35.76
C GLY A 415 -7.76 -4.14 36.73
N LYS A 416 -8.37 -4.24 37.92
CA LYS A 416 -7.93 -3.45 39.07
C LYS A 416 -6.50 -3.87 39.39
N THR A 417 -5.61 -2.90 39.63
CA THR A 417 -4.31 -3.14 40.26
C THR A 417 -4.54 -3.93 41.53
N ILE A 418 -4.22 -5.23 41.50
CA ILE A 418 -4.17 -6.04 42.72
C ILE A 418 -3.19 -5.31 43.64
N SER A 419 -3.65 -4.89 44.81
CA SER A 419 -2.78 -4.09 45.68
C SER A 419 -1.57 -4.94 46.07
N TRP A 420 -0.42 -4.29 46.33
CA TRP A 420 0.77 -4.96 46.86
C TRP A 420 0.47 -5.79 48.13
N GLU A 421 -0.62 -5.50 48.84
CA GLU A 421 -1.07 -6.24 50.02
C GLU A 421 -1.84 -7.51 49.67
N GLU A 422 -2.59 -7.53 48.56
CA GLU A 422 -3.22 -8.73 48.02
C GLU A 422 -2.18 -9.69 47.41
N MET A 423 -1.13 -9.16 46.74
CA MET A 423 0.03 -9.96 46.32
C MET A 423 0.83 -10.52 47.51
N LYS A 424 0.95 -9.77 48.62
CA LYS A 424 1.62 -10.23 49.86
C LYS A 424 0.88 -11.38 50.55
N ARG A 425 -0.45 -11.50 50.42
CA ARG A 425 -1.20 -12.64 50.98
C ARG A 425 -0.97 -13.94 50.21
N ALA A 426 -0.57 -13.87 48.94
CA ALA A 426 -0.46 -15.01 48.04
C ALA A 426 0.98 -15.55 47.84
N ALA A 427 2.02 -14.92 48.39
CA ALA A 427 3.42 -15.31 48.15
C ALA A 427 4.18 -15.75 49.43
N PRO A 428 4.94 -16.86 49.40
CA PRO A 428 5.91 -17.21 50.45
C PRO A 428 7.11 -16.24 50.49
N ARG A 429 7.69 -16.07 51.68
CA ARG A 429 8.54 -14.93 52.12
C ARG A 429 9.99 -14.84 51.54
N LYS A 430 10.34 -13.60 51.14
CA LYS A 430 11.57 -12.76 51.33
C LYS A 430 12.93 -13.08 50.66
N ARG A 431 13.54 -12.05 50.01
CA ARG A 431 14.60 -11.15 50.58
C ARG A 431 14.81 -9.84 49.76
N LYS A 432 15.39 -8.83 50.45
CA LYS A 432 15.39 -7.36 50.23
C LYS A 432 16.31 -6.83 49.11
N LEU A 433 15.96 -5.66 48.55
CA LEU A 433 16.87 -4.75 47.81
C LEU A 433 17.01 -3.40 48.53
N THR A 434 18.20 -2.79 48.48
CA THR A 434 18.58 -1.47 49.03
C THR A 434 18.89 -0.46 47.91
N SER A 435 18.82 0.83 48.24
CA SER A 435 18.74 2.05 47.41
C SER A 435 20.06 2.83 47.15
N LEU A 436 20.01 3.82 46.21
CA LEU A 436 20.70 5.15 46.09
C LEU A 436 21.47 5.43 44.74
N PRO A 437 21.87 6.67 44.34
CA PRO A 437 21.08 7.84 43.86
C PRO A 437 21.71 8.66 42.67
N LEU A 438 21.00 9.71 42.18
CA LEU A 438 21.42 10.75 41.19
C LEU A 438 22.19 11.95 41.81
N PHE A 439 23.10 12.63 41.06
CA PHE A 439 23.10 14.08 40.69
C PHE A 439 24.43 14.59 40.07
N SER A 440 24.39 15.28 38.91
CA SER A 440 24.93 16.64 38.66
C SER A 440 25.05 16.95 37.15
N TYR A 441 24.25 17.85 36.56
CA TYR A 441 24.58 18.63 35.34
C TYR A 441 23.48 19.68 35.13
N GLN A 442 23.64 20.87 35.72
CA GLN A 442 22.67 21.98 35.59
C GLN A 442 23.30 23.31 35.09
N THR A 443 24.61 23.38 34.91
CA THR A 443 25.29 24.65 34.61
C THR A 443 25.56 24.89 33.13
N LYS A 444 25.59 23.85 32.28
CA LYS A 444 25.88 23.97 30.84
C LYS A 444 24.69 24.33 29.95
N ALA A 445 23.47 24.28 30.49
CA ALA A 445 22.23 24.49 29.74
C ALA A 445 21.84 25.97 29.57
N MET A 446 22.47 26.89 30.30
CA MET A 446 22.09 28.32 30.31
C MET A 446 22.86 29.16 29.28
N GLU A 447 24.05 28.74 28.84
CA GLU A 447 24.82 29.44 27.79
C GLU A 447 24.23 29.21 26.39
N ILE A 448 23.63 28.05 26.16
CA ILE A 448 23.08 27.62 24.86
C ILE A 448 21.76 28.32 24.52
N LEU A 449 21.01 28.76 25.53
CA LEU A 449 19.71 29.43 25.35
C LEU A 449 19.82 30.83 24.74
N ARG A 450 21.00 31.47 24.80
CA ARG A 450 21.21 32.81 24.22
C ARG A 450 21.50 32.80 22.72
N GLU A 451 22.01 31.70 22.17
CA GLU A 451 22.24 31.55 20.72
C GLU A 451 20.97 31.12 19.97
N PHE A 452 19.96 30.63 20.68
CA PHE A 452 18.71 30.10 20.12
C PHE A 452 17.75 31.20 19.62
N GLU A 453 17.76 32.40 20.23
CA GLU A 453 16.85 33.49 19.85
C GLU A 453 17.16 34.09 18.47
N GLU A 454 18.37 33.89 17.93
CA GLU A 454 18.83 34.63 16.75
C GLU A 454 18.52 33.94 15.40
N LYS A 455 18.09 32.66 15.39
CA LYS A 455 18.15 31.83 14.16
C LYS A 455 16.81 31.31 13.61
N CYS A 456 15.67 31.67 14.16
CA CYS A 456 14.37 31.13 13.73
C CYS A 456 13.76 31.83 12.50
N LYS A 457 14.02 31.32 11.27
CA LYS A 457 13.15 31.45 10.07
C LYS A 457 13.41 30.32 9.03
N THR A 458 12.51 29.33 8.82
CA THR A 458 12.41 28.52 7.55
C THR A 458 11.18 27.58 7.45
N SER A 459 10.95 26.99 6.25
CA SER A 459 9.70 26.56 5.57
C SER A 459 9.21 25.10 5.70
N VAL A 460 7.93 24.89 5.30
CA VAL A 460 7.05 23.70 5.45
C VAL A 460 7.55 22.39 4.79
N ALA A 461 8.28 22.41 3.67
CA ALA A 461 8.76 21.18 3.02
C ALA A 461 9.72 20.34 3.89
N LYS A 462 10.45 20.97 4.81
CA LYS A 462 11.28 20.28 5.81
C LYS A 462 10.47 19.63 6.92
N LEU A 463 9.25 20.11 7.20
CA LEU A 463 8.39 19.57 8.26
C LEU A 463 7.79 18.21 7.87
N GLN A 464 7.50 18.00 6.59
CA GLN A 464 6.95 16.72 6.10
C GLN A 464 7.99 15.60 6.15
N GLN A 465 9.22 15.87 5.74
CA GLN A 465 10.32 14.90 5.83
C GLN A 465 10.68 14.56 7.27
N VAL A 466 10.59 15.55 8.19
CA VAL A 466 10.71 15.33 9.63
C VAL A 466 9.61 14.43 10.18
N ALA A 467 8.38 14.52 9.67
CA ALA A 467 7.28 13.64 10.07
C ALA A 467 7.52 12.19 9.64
N ASP A 468 7.99 11.96 8.40
CA ASP A 468 8.29 10.62 7.89
C ASP A 468 9.49 9.97 8.61
N ASP A 469 10.54 10.75 8.90
CA ASP A 469 11.70 10.28 9.67
C ASP A 469 11.34 10.01 11.16
N MET A 470 10.43 10.81 11.75
CA MET A 470 9.90 10.56 13.10
C MET A 470 9.11 9.25 13.18
N VAL A 471 8.35 8.91 12.14
CA VAL A 471 7.63 7.62 12.06
C VAL A 471 8.60 6.44 11.98
N ILE A 472 9.74 6.61 11.30
CA ILE A 472 10.78 5.58 11.18
C ILE A 472 11.55 5.38 12.50
N GLU A 473 11.90 6.45 13.22
CA GLU A 473 12.64 6.35 14.49
C GLU A 473 11.74 5.98 15.71
N MET A 474 10.48 6.42 15.74
CA MET A 474 9.51 5.96 16.75
C MET A 474 9.20 4.45 16.62
N ARG A 475 9.40 3.86 15.45
CA ARG A 475 9.35 2.39 15.26
C ARG A 475 10.58 1.67 15.85
N LYS A 476 11.71 2.36 16.07
CA LYS A 476 12.96 1.79 16.60
C LYS A 476 13.14 1.96 18.12
N GLY A 477 12.55 2.98 18.76
CA GLY A 477 12.80 3.33 20.17
C GLY A 477 11.66 3.01 21.16
N LEU A 478 11.79 1.94 21.96
CA LEU A 478 10.98 1.72 23.17
C LEU A 478 11.70 2.32 24.39
N ALA A 479 11.41 3.58 24.74
CA ALA A 479 11.77 4.16 26.04
C ALA A 479 10.53 4.27 26.95
N PRO A 480 10.61 3.96 28.27
CA PRO A 480 9.42 3.82 29.12
C PRO A 480 8.81 5.13 29.67
N ASP A 481 9.40 6.30 29.42
CA ASP A 481 9.08 7.56 30.11
C ASP A 481 8.80 8.76 29.18
N SER A 482 7.74 9.52 29.49
CA SER A 482 7.26 10.66 28.66
C SER A 482 8.27 11.80 28.47
N ASP A 483 9.25 11.93 29.38
CA ASP A 483 10.26 13.00 29.36
C ASP A 483 11.42 12.66 28.41
N SER A 484 11.72 11.37 28.20
CA SER A 484 12.74 10.90 27.25
C SER A 484 12.24 10.95 25.81
N THR A 485 10.95 10.68 25.58
CA THR A 485 10.30 10.81 24.27
C THR A 485 10.34 12.26 23.77
N LEU A 486 10.07 13.21 24.66
CA LEU A 486 10.14 14.66 24.37
C LEU A 486 11.59 15.13 24.12
N LYS A 487 12.56 14.63 24.89
CA LYS A 487 14.00 14.94 24.70
C LYS A 487 14.60 14.33 23.44
N MET A 488 14.15 13.14 23.05
CA MET A 488 14.55 12.46 21.81
C MET A 488 14.01 13.20 20.58
N LEU A 489 12.76 13.66 20.63
CA LEU A 489 12.15 14.59 19.66
C LEU A 489 13.00 15.86 19.48
N ILE A 490 13.42 16.50 20.58
CA ILE A 490 14.25 17.72 20.53
C ILE A 490 15.67 17.42 20.02
N SER A 491 16.29 16.31 20.44
CA SER A 491 17.63 15.89 20.01
C SER A 491 17.71 15.54 18.51
N TYR A 492 16.63 15.02 17.93
CA TYR A 492 16.58 14.65 16.52
C TYR A 492 16.38 15.91 15.63
N VAL A 493 15.54 16.84 16.08
CA VAL A 493 15.35 18.17 15.45
C VAL A 493 16.63 19.02 15.50
N SER A 494 17.47 18.84 16.51
CA SER A 494 18.73 19.60 16.72
C SER A 494 19.92 19.15 15.85
N ASN A 495 19.83 18.03 15.13
CA ASN A 495 20.97 17.41 14.43
C ASN A 495 20.81 17.30 12.90
N LEU A 496 19.86 18.03 12.30
CA LEU A 496 19.76 18.11 10.84
C LEU A 496 20.93 18.92 10.26
N PRO A 497 21.72 18.41 9.29
CA PRO A 497 22.93 19.08 8.82
C PRO A 497 22.60 20.33 7.99
N THR A 498 23.13 21.49 8.39
CA THR A 498 23.34 22.66 7.52
C THR A 498 24.78 22.63 7.02
N GLY A 499 24.96 22.50 5.70
CA GLY A 499 26.26 22.17 5.11
C GLY A 499 27.36 23.23 5.23
N LEU A 500 28.63 22.79 5.21
CA LEU A 500 29.73 23.31 4.36
C LEU A 500 31.08 22.63 4.67
N SER A 501 31.77 22.24 3.59
CA SER A 501 33.23 22.24 3.32
C SER A 501 34.29 21.71 4.30
N SER A 502 35.23 20.96 3.69
CA SER A 502 36.68 20.83 3.94
C SER A 502 37.20 19.74 4.92
N HIS A 503 38.35 19.18 4.53
CA HIS A 503 38.95 17.87 4.89
C HIS A 503 39.37 17.66 6.35
N VAL A 504 39.40 16.40 6.81
CA VAL A 504 40.63 15.65 7.21
C VAL A 504 40.36 14.12 7.14
N PHE A 505 41.01 13.39 6.22
CA PHE A 505 41.20 11.94 6.36
C PHE A 505 42.48 11.70 7.17
N GLY A 506 42.38 10.99 8.31
CA GLY A 506 43.53 10.50 9.05
C GLY A 506 43.75 9.00 8.81
N THR A 507 44.93 8.61 8.31
CA THR A 507 45.36 7.22 8.21
C THR A 507 45.89 6.70 9.55
N ILE A 508 45.32 5.60 10.07
CA ILE A 508 45.77 4.90 11.28
C ILE A 508 46.72 3.77 10.88
N SER A 509 47.92 3.72 11.48
CA SER A 509 48.92 2.68 11.20
C SER A 509 48.61 1.39 11.97
N LEU A 510 48.69 0.23 11.29
CA LEU A 510 48.47 -1.09 11.90
C LEU A 510 49.72 -1.58 12.68
N PRO A 511 49.59 -2.37 13.76
CA PRO A 511 50.71 -2.78 14.63
C PRO A 511 51.53 -3.92 14.01
N GLU A 512 52.87 -3.87 13.92
CA GLU A 512 53.63 -5.05 13.46
C GLU A 512 53.58 -6.21 14.49
N PRO A 513 53.35 -7.48 14.07
CA PRO A 513 53.37 -8.01 12.70
C PRO A 513 51.97 -8.09 12.05
N SER A 514 51.40 -6.95 11.63
CA SER A 514 50.08 -6.83 10.97
C SER A 514 50.10 -6.94 9.45
N ARG A 515 51.20 -7.36 8.82
CA ARG A 515 51.27 -7.52 7.35
C ARG A 515 50.25 -8.51 6.76
N ARG A 516 49.45 -9.18 7.61
CA ARG A 516 48.30 -10.04 7.26
C ARG A 516 47.13 -9.86 8.23
N ALA A 517 46.70 -8.63 8.47
CA ALA A 517 45.40 -8.34 9.07
C ALA A 517 44.29 -9.06 8.29
N ARG A 518 43.38 -9.75 8.98
CA ARG A 518 42.29 -10.51 8.32
C ARG A 518 40.90 -10.00 8.65
N GLU A 519 40.70 -9.44 9.84
CA GLU A 519 39.35 -9.11 10.32
C GLU A 519 39.40 -8.06 11.43
N LEU A 520 38.47 -7.11 11.38
CA LEU A 520 38.16 -6.12 12.41
C LEU A 520 36.92 -6.57 13.18
N THR A 521 36.93 -6.42 14.51
CA THR A 521 35.82 -6.83 15.39
C THR A 521 35.65 -5.84 16.55
N ILE A 522 34.63 -6.02 17.38
CA ILE A 522 34.47 -5.27 18.64
C ILE A 522 34.70 -6.22 19.81
N LEU A 523 35.73 -5.94 20.61
CA LEU A 523 36.09 -6.69 21.80
C LEU A 523 35.89 -5.81 23.03
N ASN A 524 35.00 -6.22 23.94
CA ASN A 524 34.69 -5.48 25.17
C ASN A 524 34.35 -3.98 24.94
N GLY A 525 33.68 -3.66 23.83
CA GLY A 525 33.30 -2.29 23.48
C GLY A 525 34.39 -1.45 22.83
N CYS A 526 35.56 -2.02 22.52
CA CYS A 526 36.65 -1.36 21.80
C CYS A 526 36.92 -2.02 20.45
N LEU A 527 37.48 -1.27 19.48
CA LEU A 527 37.84 -1.80 18.16
C LEU A 527 39.00 -2.80 18.30
N GLY A 528 38.80 -4.03 17.83
CA GLY A 528 39.76 -5.13 17.88
C GLY A 528 40.21 -5.58 16.48
N LEU A 529 41.43 -6.09 16.38
CA LEU A 529 42.03 -6.57 15.13
C LEU A 529 42.62 -7.97 15.32
N ILE A 530 42.25 -8.90 14.44
CA ILE A 530 42.81 -10.26 14.42
C ILE A 530 43.83 -10.37 13.27
N SER A 531 45.05 -10.77 13.62
CA SER A 531 46.18 -10.93 12.69
C SER A 531 46.80 -12.32 12.83
N LYS A 532 47.33 -12.87 11.74
CA LYS A 532 47.88 -14.24 11.72
C LYS A 532 49.15 -14.36 10.91
N GLU A 533 50.16 -15.02 11.48
CA GLU A 533 51.37 -15.41 10.77
C GLU A 533 51.76 -16.85 11.12
N ARG A 534 51.96 -17.67 10.08
CA ARG A 534 52.24 -19.11 10.20
C ARG A 534 51.20 -19.82 11.10
N SER A 535 51.63 -20.32 12.26
CA SER A 535 50.79 -21.01 13.23
C SER A 535 50.37 -20.14 14.40
N THR A 536 50.72 -18.86 14.43
CA THR A 536 50.40 -17.98 15.56
C THR A 536 49.34 -16.95 15.15
N THR A 537 48.35 -16.74 16.01
CA THR A 537 47.29 -15.74 15.82
C THR A 537 47.37 -14.72 16.94
N TRP A 538 47.43 -13.43 16.60
CA TRP A 538 47.49 -12.31 17.54
C TRP A 538 46.20 -11.49 17.47
N ILE A 539 45.73 -11.06 18.65
CA ILE A 539 44.52 -10.27 18.82
C ILE A 539 44.90 -8.95 19.48
N TRP A 540 44.61 -7.85 18.80
CA TRP A 540 44.93 -6.49 19.20
C TRP A 540 43.65 -5.73 19.52
N VAL A 541 43.72 -4.75 20.42
CA VAL A 541 42.63 -3.81 20.73
C VAL A 541 43.15 -2.39 20.66
N MET A 542 42.40 -1.51 20.01
CA MET A 542 42.72 -0.09 19.89
C MET A 542 42.32 0.64 21.18
N ARG A 543 43.28 1.35 21.77
CA ARG A 543 43.06 2.19 22.96
C ARG A 543 43.50 3.62 22.65
N GLU A 544 42.69 4.59 23.05
CA GLU A 544 43.05 6.01 22.98
C GLU A 544 43.79 6.41 24.26
N TYR A 545 45.00 6.94 24.08
CA TYR A 545 45.73 7.66 25.11
C TYR A 545 46.19 8.99 24.50
N ASP A 546 45.89 10.10 25.18
CA ASP A 546 46.33 11.46 24.82
C ASP A 546 46.14 11.85 23.35
N ASN A 547 44.94 11.64 22.80
CA ASN A 547 44.54 11.98 21.43
C ASN A 547 45.37 11.29 20.32
N VAL A 548 46.02 10.17 20.60
CA VAL A 548 46.64 9.30 19.60
C VAL A 548 46.13 7.86 19.76
N ALA A 549 45.52 7.32 18.70
CA ALA A 549 45.05 5.93 18.68
C ALA A 549 46.24 4.97 18.58
N SER A 550 46.37 4.05 19.53
CA SER A 550 47.44 3.02 19.54
C SER A 550 46.87 1.62 19.72
N TRP A 551 47.49 0.63 19.09
CA TRP A 551 47.09 -0.77 19.19
C TRP A 551 47.84 -1.48 20.31
N THR A 552 47.11 -2.17 21.20
CA THR A 552 47.69 -2.99 22.26
C THR A 552 47.42 -4.47 22.00
N LEU A 553 48.45 -5.32 22.10
CA LEU A 553 48.30 -6.78 21.99
C LEU A 553 47.59 -7.32 23.24
N VAL A 554 46.49 -8.04 23.06
CA VAL A 554 45.70 -8.62 24.16
C VAL A 554 45.95 -10.12 24.28
N HIS A 555 46.06 -10.84 23.16
CA HIS A 555 46.32 -12.29 23.18
C HIS A 555 47.24 -12.75 22.04
N GLU A 556 48.11 -13.73 22.36
CA GLU A 556 48.93 -14.49 21.41
C GLU A 556 48.60 -15.98 21.52
N LEU A 557 48.15 -16.59 20.43
CA LEU A 557 47.69 -17.99 20.38
C LEU A 557 48.54 -18.83 19.43
N ASP A 558 49.26 -19.83 19.95
CA ASP A 558 49.95 -20.83 19.14
C ASP A 558 49.00 -21.94 18.69
N MET A 559 48.57 -21.86 17.43
CA MET A 559 47.66 -22.80 16.79
C MET A 559 48.25 -24.20 16.58
N LYS A 560 49.57 -24.42 16.77
CA LYS A 560 50.15 -25.78 16.75
C LYS A 560 49.65 -26.65 17.90
N ARG A 561 49.17 -26.03 18.98
CA ARG A 561 48.59 -26.73 20.14
C ARG A 561 47.18 -27.28 19.84
N PHE A 562 46.59 -26.93 18.70
CA PHE A 562 45.28 -27.39 18.25
C PHE A 562 45.39 -28.32 17.03
N HIS A 563 44.39 -29.21 16.82
CA HIS A 563 44.41 -30.16 15.71
C HIS A 563 44.46 -29.45 14.34
N ARG A 564 45.17 -30.02 13.36
CA ARG A 564 45.23 -29.49 11.98
C ARG A 564 43.81 -29.28 11.41
N GLY A 565 43.47 -28.03 11.10
CA GLY A 565 42.19 -27.62 10.51
C GLY A 565 41.40 -26.62 11.35
N VAL A 566 41.72 -26.47 12.65
CA VAL A 566 41.05 -25.51 13.54
C VAL A 566 41.43 -24.08 13.17
N ARG A 567 40.42 -23.20 13.06
CA ARG A 567 40.60 -21.77 12.74
C ARG A 567 39.75 -20.91 13.66
N VAL A 568 40.29 -19.75 14.05
CA VAL A 568 39.51 -18.70 14.74
C VAL A 568 38.70 -17.96 13.68
N ILE A 569 37.40 -17.82 13.89
CA ILE A 569 36.47 -17.13 12.98
C ILE A 569 36.26 -15.69 13.45
N LYS A 570 35.86 -15.49 14.71
CA LYS A 570 35.49 -14.17 15.23
C LYS A 570 35.74 -14.09 16.73
N ALA A 571 36.01 -12.90 17.26
CA ALA A 571 36.01 -12.64 18.70
C ALA A 571 34.66 -12.04 19.12
N LEU A 572 34.10 -12.56 20.22
CA LEU A 572 32.81 -12.15 20.76
C LEU A 572 32.97 -10.99 21.75
N SER A 573 31.92 -10.20 21.93
CA SER A 573 31.88 -9.06 22.85
C SER A 573 32.08 -9.45 24.32
N SER A 574 31.94 -10.73 24.66
CA SER A 574 32.17 -11.31 25.99
C SER A 574 33.60 -11.80 26.26
N GLY A 575 34.52 -11.64 25.29
CA GLY A 575 35.91 -12.11 25.40
C GLY A 575 36.16 -13.55 24.94
N GLY A 576 35.13 -14.26 24.48
CA GLY A 576 35.26 -15.59 23.87
C GLY A 576 35.70 -15.56 22.40
N LEU A 577 36.40 -16.59 21.94
CA LEU A 577 36.85 -16.76 20.55
C LEU A 577 36.11 -17.91 19.87
N LEU A 578 35.42 -17.62 18.78
CA LEU A 578 34.68 -18.61 18.02
C LEU A 578 35.62 -19.44 17.13
N PHE A 579 35.65 -20.75 17.32
CA PHE A 579 36.49 -21.69 16.58
C PHE A 579 35.67 -22.48 15.55
N ASP A 580 36.16 -22.49 14.31
CA ASP A 580 35.79 -23.47 13.28
C ASP A 580 36.63 -24.73 13.48
N ILE A 581 35.97 -25.82 13.84
CA ILE A 581 36.59 -27.15 13.96
C ILE A 581 36.02 -28.13 12.90
N SER A 582 35.32 -27.61 11.89
CA SER A 582 34.59 -28.37 10.88
C SER A 582 35.49 -29.30 10.07
N LYS A 583 34.97 -30.49 9.74
CA LYS A 583 35.66 -31.47 8.89
C LYS A 583 34.63 -32.16 7.97
N TYR A 584 34.89 -32.14 6.66
CA TYR A 584 33.97 -32.61 5.61
C TYR A 584 32.65 -31.82 5.56
N SER A 585 31.52 -32.45 5.21
CA SER A 585 30.17 -31.87 5.07
C SER A 585 29.42 -31.65 6.39
N ILE A 586 30.14 -31.63 7.52
CA ILE A 586 29.55 -31.40 8.84
C ILE A 586 30.28 -30.21 9.46
N ASN A 587 29.56 -29.10 9.59
CA ASN A 587 30.09 -27.85 10.11
C ASN A 587 29.96 -27.83 11.63
N TRP A 588 31.10 -27.71 12.32
CA TRP A 588 31.26 -27.84 13.77
C TRP A 588 31.92 -26.58 14.31
N TYR A 589 31.29 -25.99 15.32
CA TYR A 589 31.72 -24.72 15.89
C TYR A 589 31.62 -24.71 17.42
N THR A 590 32.55 -24.03 18.08
CA THR A 590 32.65 -23.94 19.54
C THR A 590 33.28 -22.61 19.96
N VAL A 591 33.02 -22.12 21.17
CA VAL A 591 33.65 -20.89 21.69
C VAL A 591 34.73 -21.26 22.70
N TYR A 592 35.92 -20.73 22.50
CA TYR A 592 37.10 -20.89 23.34
C TYR A 592 37.37 -19.60 24.12
N TYR A 593 37.46 -19.68 25.44
CA TYR A 593 37.79 -18.53 26.29
C TYR A 593 39.27 -18.58 26.69
N PRO A 594 40.14 -17.69 26.16
CA PRO A 594 41.59 -17.77 26.36
C PRO A 594 42.04 -17.62 27.81
N GLU A 595 41.31 -16.82 28.60
CA GLU A 595 41.64 -16.52 30.00
C GLU A 595 41.37 -17.71 30.94
N THR A 596 40.39 -18.54 30.62
CA THR A 596 39.97 -19.68 31.46
C THR A 596 40.37 -21.03 30.88
N GLY A 597 40.75 -21.10 29.61
CA GLY A 597 41.06 -22.34 28.89
C GLY A 597 39.84 -23.22 28.60
N VAL A 598 38.62 -22.70 28.79
CA VAL A 598 37.36 -23.44 28.71
C VAL A 598 36.75 -23.37 27.31
N LEU A 599 36.17 -24.49 26.86
CA LEU A 599 35.36 -24.59 25.64
C LEU A 599 33.88 -24.70 26.00
N SER A 600 33.04 -23.89 25.38
CA SER A 600 31.58 -23.92 25.58
C SER A 600 30.86 -24.84 24.56
N GLU A 601 29.53 -24.92 24.71
CA GLU A 601 28.65 -25.89 24.05
C GLU A 601 28.81 -25.97 22.53
N LEU A 602 28.73 -27.18 21.99
CA LEU A 602 29.01 -27.49 20.58
C LEU A 602 27.77 -27.34 19.70
N LEU A 603 27.88 -26.53 18.66
CA LEU A 603 26.87 -26.41 17.61
C LEU A 603 27.19 -27.37 16.46
N LYS A 604 26.23 -28.24 16.11
CA LYS A 604 26.37 -29.25 15.06
C LYS A 604 25.27 -29.11 14.02
N PHE A 605 25.66 -28.77 12.79
CA PHE A 605 24.75 -28.67 11.66
C PHE A 605 24.98 -29.82 10.67
N LYS A 606 23.89 -30.35 10.09
CA LYS A 606 23.94 -31.29 8.95
C LYS A 606 23.46 -30.52 7.71
N GLY A 607 24.39 -30.17 6.81
CA GLY A 607 24.09 -29.40 5.59
C GLY A 607 25.34 -28.71 5.02
N THR A 608 25.22 -28.12 3.83
CA THR A 608 26.30 -27.44 3.10
C THR A 608 26.60 -26.01 3.58
N TYR A 609 25.75 -25.43 4.43
CA TYR A 609 25.82 -24.03 4.87
C TYR A 609 26.92 -23.79 5.91
N ARG A 610 27.89 -22.92 5.60
CA ARG A 610 28.97 -22.49 6.52
C ARG A 610 28.54 -21.22 7.27
N MET A 611 29.06 -21.01 8.47
CA MET A 611 28.69 -19.89 9.37
C MET A 611 29.09 -18.48 8.88
N LEU A 612 29.51 -18.31 7.62
CA LEU A 612 29.63 -17.00 6.98
C LEU A 612 28.25 -16.47 6.51
N ASP A 613 27.26 -17.35 6.33
CA ASP A 613 25.96 -17.01 5.71
C ASP A 613 24.81 -16.86 6.73
N MET A 614 25.10 -16.76 8.04
CA MET A 614 24.06 -16.60 9.08
C MET A 614 24.48 -15.59 10.16
N GLU A 615 24.51 -14.30 9.80
CA GLU A 615 24.77 -13.20 10.76
C GLU A 615 23.72 -13.15 11.91
N MET A 616 22.46 -13.52 11.65
CA MET A 616 21.38 -13.52 12.66
C MET A 616 21.58 -14.49 13.85
N TYR A 617 22.36 -15.57 13.68
CA TYR A 617 22.58 -16.55 14.76
C TYR A 617 23.70 -16.14 15.71
N VAL A 618 24.62 -15.26 15.27
CA VAL A 618 25.71 -14.73 16.11
C VAL A 618 25.17 -13.73 17.12
N GLU A 619 24.22 -12.88 16.73
CA GLU A 619 23.49 -11.98 17.64
C GLU A 619 22.69 -12.76 18.71
N SER A 620 22.20 -13.95 18.34
CA SER A 620 21.51 -14.85 19.27
C SER A 620 22.46 -15.47 20.33
N LEU A 621 23.74 -15.66 20.00
CA LEU A 621 24.78 -16.10 20.95
C LEU A 621 25.26 -14.95 21.84
N GLU A 622 25.28 -13.71 21.34
CA GLU A 622 25.59 -12.51 22.13
C GLU A 622 24.54 -12.20 23.20
N LEU A 623 23.29 -12.65 23.00
CA LEU A 623 22.22 -12.58 24.01
C LEU A 623 22.32 -13.68 25.10
N LEU A 624 23.02 -14.79 24.85
CA LEU A 624 23.16 -15.93 25.78
C LEU A 624 24.22 -15.69 26.87
N ASP A 625 25.17 -14.76 26.70
CA ASP A 625 26.33 -14.63 27.60
C ASP A 625 26.11 -13.73 28.84
N LYS A 626 24.85 -13.44 29.20
CA LYS A 626 24.51 -12.72 30.46
C LYS A 626 24.09 -13.64 31.61
N GLY A 627 24.37 -14.94 31.55
CA GLY A 627 24.00 -15.90 32.59
C GLY A 627 25.07 -16.97 32.83
N THR A 628 25.45 -17.15 34.09
CA THR A 628 26.39 -18.15 34.65
C THR A 628 26.19 -19.57 34.07
N PRO A 629 27.25 -20.39 33.92
CA PRO A 629 27.19 -21.63 33.14
C PRO A 629 26.32 -22.69 33.82
N CYS A 630 25.22 -23.10 33.19
CA CYS A 630 24.39 -24.22 33.61
C CYS A 630 24.25 -25.26 32.48
N GLY A 631 25.28 -26.08 32.30
CA GLY A 631 25.25 -27.21 31.36
C GLY A 631 26.52 -28.04 31.47
N LYS A 632 26.42 -29.37 31.37
CA LYS A 632 27.52 -30.33 31.62
C LYS A 632 28.77 -30.03 30.76
N THR A 633 29.91 -29.91 31.42
CA THR A 633 31.26 -29.86 30.82
C THR A 633 31.55 -31.18 30.09
N ILE A 634 31.86 -31.14 28.80
CA ILE A 634 32.28 -32.31 27.99
C ILE A 634 33.77 -32.15 27.71
N SER A 635 34.58 -33.18 28.01
CA SER A 635 36.03 -33.13 27.76
C SER A 635 36.36 -33.44 26.30
N TRP A 636 37.50 -32.95 25.81
CA TRP A 636 37.95 -33.16 24.43
C TRP A 636 38.08 -34.65 24.03
N GLU A 637 38.29 -35.56 24.98
CA GLU A 637 38.39 -37.00 24.73
C GLU A 637 37.03 -37.64 24.43
N GLU A 638 35.94 -37.08 24.94
CA GLU A 638 34.59 -37.61 24.77
C GLU A 638 34.03 -37.32 23.36
N MET A 639 34.41 -36.19 22.76
CA MET A 639 34.06 -35.86 21.37
C MET A 639 34.64 -36.82 20.33
N LYS A 640 35.84 -37.35 20.55
CA LYS A 640 36.52 -38.26 19.60
C LYS A 640 35.75 -39.57 19.38
N ARG A 641 34.91 -40.00 20.33
CA ARG A 641 34.15 -41.26 20.25
C ARG A 641 32.81 -41.14 19.47
N ALA A 642 32.30 -39.94 19.20
CA ALA A 642 30.92 -39.73 18.75
C ALA A 642 30.71 -39.47 17.23
N ALA A 643 31.72 -39.66 16.37
CA ALA A 643 31.62 -39.34 14.93
C ALA A 643 31.13 -40.53 14.08
N PRO A 644 29.99 -40.44 13.34
CA PRO A 644 29.50 -41.54 12.48
C PRO A 644 30.18 -41.61 11.10
N ARG A 645 30.30 -42.83 10.56
CA ARG A 645 30.92 -43.18 9.26
C ARG A 645 30.00 -42.92 8.04
N LYS A 646 30.65 -42.68 6.89
CA LYS A 646 30.17 -42.20 5.55
C LYS A 646 28.92 -42.89 4.96
N ARG A 647 28.03 -42.09 4.32
CA ARG A 647 27.27 -42.45 3.09
C ARG A 647 26.89 -41.17 2.29
N LYS A 648 27.00 -41.24 0.96
CA LYS A 648 26.74 -40.17 -0.04
C LYS A 648 25.28 -40.19 -0.51
N LEU A 649 24.67 -39.03 -0.81
CA LEU A 649 23.57 -38.87 -1.77
C LEU A 649 23.49 -37.42 -2.31
N THR A 650 23.03 -37.27 -3.55
CA THR A 650 23.06 -36.13 -4.50
C THR A 650 21.77 -35.28 -4.51
N SER A 651 21.83 -34.03 -5.01
CA SER A 651 20.82 -32.93 -4.93
C SER A 651 20.00 -32.66 -6.22
N LEU A 652 18.86 -31.93 -6.13
CA LEU A 652 18.04 -31.38 -7.26
C LEU A 652 17.56 -29.91 -7.01
N PRO A 653 17.38 -29.06 -8.06
CA PRO A 653 17.02 -27.61 -7.98
C PRO A 653 15.64 -27.25 -8.59
N LEU A 654 14.70 -26.65 -7.85
CA LEU A 654 13.40 -26.18 -8.41
C LEU A 654 12.78 -24.95 -7.71
N PHE A 655 13.41 -24.37 -6.68
CA PHE A 655 12.78 -23.35 -5.81
C PHE A 655 13.20 -21.89 -6.08
N SER A 656 14.07 -21.57 -7.05
CA SER A 656 14.70 -20.23 -7.14
C SER A 656 14.10 -19.25 -8.16
N TYR A 657 13.27 -19.69 -9.12
CA TYR A 657 12.87 -18.83 -10.26
C TYR A 657 11.63 -17.96 -9.98
N GLN A 658 10.62 -18.49 -9.27
CA GLN A 658 9.40 -17.73 -8.91
C GLN A 658 9.70 -16.54 -7.97
N THR A 659 10.72 -16.64 -7.12
CA THR A 659 11.14 -15.56 -6.23
C THR A 659 11.65 -14.35 -7.01
N LYS A 660 12.43 -14.57 -8.08
CA LYS A 660 13.05 -13.48 -8.84
C LYS A 660 12.06 -12.70 -9.70
N ALA A 661 11.08 -13.37 -10.33
CA ALA A 661 10.03 -12.70 -11.08
C ALA A 661 9.17 -11.79 -10.19
N MET A 662 8.85 -12.25 -8.96
CA MET A 662 8.11 -11.45 -7.99
C MET A 662 8.92 -10.28 -7.43
N GLU A 663 10.25 -10.40 -7.31
CA GLU A 663 11.12 -9.27 -6.98
C GLU A 663 11.07 -8.19 -8.07
N ILE A 664 11.19 -8.58 -9.35
CA ILE A 664 11.11 -7.65 -10.50
C ILE A 664 9.75 -6.94 -10.51
N LEU A 665 8.66 -7.68 -10.27
CA LEU A 665 7.30 -7.11 -10.21
C LEU A 665 7.18 -6.06 -9.10
N ARG A 666 7.62 -6.38 -7.88
CA ARG A 666 7.54 -5.47 -6.72
C ARG A 666 8.41 -4.24 -6.88
N GLU A 667 9.61 -4.40 -7.45
CA GLU A 667 10.49 -3.27 -7.74
C GLU A 667 9.87 -2.35 -8.80
N PHE A 668 9.27 -2.93 -9.85
CA PHE A 668 8.56 -2.17 -10.87
C PHE A 668 7.34 -1.45 -10.31
N GLU A 669 6.54 -2.12 -9.47
CA GLU A 669 5.41 -1.52 -8.75
C GLU A 669 5.85 -0.33 -7.91
N GLU A 670 6.88 -0.49 -7.07
CA GLU A 670 7.41 0.57 -6.23
C GLU A 670 7.88 1.78 -7.03
N LYS A 671 8.61 1.56 -8.13
CA LYS A 671 9.11 2.63 -8.99
C LYS A 671 7.98 3.34 -9.75
N CYS A 672 6.89 2.63 -10.09
CA CYS A 672 5.72 3.20 -10.76
C CYS A 672 4.76 3.94 -9.82
N LYS A 673 4.98 3.93 -8.50
CA LYS A 673 4.07 4.57 -7.54
C LYS A 673 3.89 6.06 -7.81
N THR A 674 2.64 6.46 -7.88
CA THR A 674 2.16 7.83 -8.11
C THR A 674 1.28 8.27 -6.93
N SER A 675 1.91 8.51 -5.78
CA SER A 675 1.19 9.07 -4.62
C SER A 675 0.59 10.44 -4.96
N VAL A 676 -0.48 10.83 -4.25
CA VAL A 676 -1.12 12.15 -4.43
C VAL A 676 -0.11 13.29 -4.39
N ALA A 677 0.81 13.26 -3.42
CA ALA A 677 1.86 14.26 -3.30
C ALA A 677 2.74 14.34 -4.56
N LYS A 678 3.14 13.19 -5.13
CA LYS A 678 3.94 13.15 -6.37
C LYS A 678 3.13 13.64 -7.57
N LEU A 679 1.87 13.26 -7.68
CA LEU A 679 0.97 13.76 -8.74
C LEU A 679 0.74 15.27 -8.64
N GLN A 680 0.64 15.81 -7.43
CA GLN A 680 0.53 17.24 -7.19
C GLN A 680 1.78 17.98 -7.65
N GLN A 681 2.97 17.43 -7.38
CA GLN A 681 4.25 17.96 -7.90
C GLN A 681 4.32 17.92 -9.42
N VAL A 682 3.86 16.84 -10.05
CA VAL A 682 3.78 16.72 -11.52
C VAL A 682 2.84 17.80 -12.08
N ALA A 683 1.68 18.03 -11.45
CA ALA A 683 0.75 19.09 -11.85
C ALA A 683 1.35 20.50 -11.66
N ASP A 684 2.10 20.72 -10.58
CA ASP A 684 2.78 22.00 -10.33
C ASP A 684 3.88 22.27 -11.37
N ASP A 685 4.68 21.26 -11.69
CA ASP A 685 5.68 21.33 -12.75
C ASP A 685 5.03 21.57 -14.13
N MET A 686 3.87 20.94 -14.39
CA MET A 686 3.09 21.21 -15.60
C MET A 686 2.69 22.69 -15.67
N VAL A 687 2.20 23.29 -14.59
CA VAL A 687 1.87 24.73 -14.55
C VAL A 687 3.11 25.60 -14.83
N ILE A 688 4.26 25.23 -14.27
CA ILE A 688 5.52 25.95 -14.49
C ILE A 688 5.91 25.91 -15.97
N GLU A 689 5.91 24.71 -16.57
CA GLU A 689 6.23 24.54 -17.98
C GLU A 689 5.21 25.23 -18.89
N MET A 690 3.91 25.21 -18.55
CA MET A 690 2.88 25.93 -19.30
C MET A 690 3.16 27.44 -19.31
N ARG A 691 3.50 28.02 -18.15
CA ARG A 691 3.85 29.45 -18.05
C ARG A 691 5.11 29.78 -18.85
N LYS A 692 6.13 28.92 -18.77
CA LYS A 692 7.34 29.10 -19.57
C LYS A 692 7.03 29.00 -21.06
N GLY A 693 6.28 28.01 -21.52
CA GLY A 693 5.99 27.82 -22.95
C GLY A 693 5.17 28.96 -23.57
N LEU A 694 4.43 29.72 -22.76
CA LEU A 694 3.72 30.94 -23.20
C LEU A 694 4.60 32.21 -23.17
N ALA A 695 5.79 32.16 -22.57
CA ALA A 695 6.75 33.26 -22.60
C ALA A 695 7.52 33.30 -23.93
N PRO A 696 7.98 34.48 -24.38
CA PRO A 696 8.87 34.60 -25.54
C PRO A 696 10.22 33.90 -25.27
N ASP A 697 10.83 33.34 -26.31
CA ASP A 697 12.18 32.71 -26.29
C ASP A 697 12.38 31.69 -25.15
N SER A 698 11.40 30.80 -24.98
CA SER A 698 11.32 29.83 -23.89
C SER A 698 12.17 28.57 -24.11
N ASP A 699 12.81 28.08 -23.05
CA ASP A 699 13.43 26.75 -22.98
C ASP A 699 12.46 25.66 -22.48
N SER A 700 11.15 25.96 -22.41
CA SER A 700 10.16 25.01 -21.95
C SER A 700 10.13 23.76 -22.81
N THR A 701 9.86 22.64 -22.14
CA THR A 701 9.54 21.38 -22.80
C THR A 701 8.19 21.42 -23.50
N LEU A 702 7.26 22.31 -23.10
CA LEU A 702 5.96 22.49 -23.73
C LEU A 702 6.01 23.58 -24.80
N LYS A 703 5.52 23.26 -26.01
CA LYS A 703 5.48 24.23 -27.10
C LYS A 703 4.44 25.33 -26.88
N MET A 704 3.28 24.98 -26.27
CA MET A 704 2.16 25.91 -26.01
C MET A 704 1.79 26.75 -27.25
N LEU A 705 1.57 26.08 -28.38
CA LEU A 705 1.34 26.69 -29.68
C LEU A 705 0.05 27.52 -29.70
N ILE A 706 0.13 28.70 -30.30
CA ILE A 706 -1.01 29.57 -30.54
C ILE A 706 -1.81 28.98 -31.70
N SER A 707 -3.05 28.59 -31.47
CA SER A 707 -3.89 27.97 -32.50
C SER A 707 -4.54 28.98 -33.46
N TYR A 708 -4.48 30.27 -33.13
CA TYR A 708 -5.20 31.35 -33.81
C TYR A 708 -6.74 31.21 -33.77
N VAL A 709 -7.26 30.28 -32.97
CA VAL A 709 -8.68 30.15 -32.67
C VAL A 709 -9.01 31.04 -31.48
N SER A 710 -9.64 32.18 -31.77
CA SER A 710 -10.19 33.10 -30.76
C SER A 710 -11.72 33.10 -30.70
N ASN A 711 -12.37 32.63 -31.76
CA ASN A 711 -13.83 32.50 -31.86
C ASN A 711 -14.19 31.02 -31.86
N LEU A 712 -14.52 30.51 -30.67
CA LEU A 712 -15.05 29.17 -30.51
C LEU A 712 -16.53 29.12 -30.86
N PRO A 713 -17.02 27.95 -31.30
CA PRO A 713 -18.40 27.82 -31.74
C PRO A 713 -19.39 27.99 -30.57
N THR A 714 -20.52 28.63 -30.82
CA THR A 714 -21.51 29.02 -29.78
C THR A 714 -22.74 28.12 -29.73
N GLY A 715 -23.00 27.33 -30.78
CA GLY A 715 -24.25 26.57 -30.93
C GLY A 715 -25.24 27.22 -31.91
N ASP A 716 -25.02 28.48 -32.28
CA ASP A 716 -25.90 29.27 -33.14
C ASP A 716 -25.48 29.23 -34.61
N GLU A 717 -24.36 28.58 -34.93
CA GLU A 717 -23.89 28.40 -36.29
C GLU A 717 -24.95 27.68 -37.15
N ASP A 718 -25.15 28.19 -38.36
CA ASP A 718 -26.10 27.68 -39.36
C ASP A 718 -25.42 27.63 -40.72
N GLY A 719 -25.66 26.58 -41.49
CA GLY A 719 -25.10 26.40 -42.82
C GLY A 719 -24.46 25.03 -43.06
N ILE A 720 -23.77 24.92 -44.19
CA ILE A 720 -23.12 23.68 -44.63
C ILE A 720 -21.61 23.90 -44.67
N PHE A 721 -20.90 23.10 -43.89
CA PHE A 721 -19.45 23.18 -43.73
C PHE A 721 -18.82 21.83 -44.01
N TYR A 722 -17.57 21.86 -44.46
CA TYR A 722 -16.80 20.66 -44.74
C TYR A 722 -15.68 20.50 -43.71
N ALA A 723 -15.27 19.27 -43.49
CA ALA A 723 -14.02 18.98 -42.81
C ALA A 723 -13.19 17.93 -43.56
N LEU A 724 -11.88 18.09 -43.49
CA LEU A 724 -10.89 17.13 -43.95
C LEU A 724 -10.02 16.77 -42.76
N ASP A 725 -10.06 15.51 -42.34
CA ASP A 725 -9.25 14.99 -41.24
C ASP A 725 -8.14 14.10 -41.79
N LEU A 726 -6.91 14.63 -41.77
CA LEU A 726 -5.71 13.93 -42.17
C LEU A 726 -4.83 13.67 -40.93
N GLY A 727 -4.93 12.46 -40.38
CA GLY A 727 -4.26 12.12 -39.13
C GLY A 727 -3.64 10.73 -39.03
N GLY A 728 -3.69 9.89 -40.09
CA GLY A 728 -3.19 8.51 -40.05
C GLY A 728 -3.11 7.83 -41.41
N THR A 729 -3.26 6.50 -41.45
CA THR A 729 -3.25 5.71 -42.71
C THR A 729 -4.51 5.86 -43.55
N ASN A 730 -5.56 6.43 -42.96
CA ASN A 730 -6.77 6.87 -43.64
C ASN A 730 -6.94 8.37 -43.40
N PHE A 731 -7.63 9.05 -44.30
CA PHE A 731 -8.19 10.38 -44.05
C PHE A 731 -9.71 10.33 -44.16
N ARG A 732 -10.38 11.28 -43.53
CA ARG A 732 -11.84 11.40 -43.60
C ARG A 732 -12.21 12.72 -44.25
N VAL A 733 -13.22 12.66 -45.11
CA VAL A 733 -13.91 13.85 -45.63
C VAL A 733 -15.29 13.87 -45.03
N LEU A 734 -15.69 15.02 -44.50
CA LEU A 734 -16.94 15.20 -43.79
C LEU A 734 -17.69 16.41 -44.35
N ARG A 735 -19.01 16.32 -44.34
CA ARG A 735 -19.96 17.40 -44.55
C ARG A 735 -20.82 17.50 -43.30
N VAL A 736 -20.99 18.72 -42.81
CA VAL A 736 -21.77 19.03 -41.62
C VAL A 736 -22.81 20.07 -41.98
N LYS A 737 -24.08 19.76 -41.73
CA LYS A 737 -25.19 20.72 -41.82
C LYS A 737 -25.55 21.15 -40.40
N LEU A 738 -25.35 22.42 -40.11
CA LEU A 738 -25.70 23.08 -38.87
C LEU A 738 -27.03 23.81 -39.07
N GLY A 739 -27.96 23.69 -38.12
CA GLY A 739 -29.31 24.28 -38.20
C GLY A 739 -29.59 25.41 -37.20
N GLY A 740 -28.57 25.87 -36.47
CA GLY A 740 -28.73 26.73 -35.29
C GLY A 740 -29.37 26.00 -34.09
N GLY A 741 -29.10 26.50 -32.88
CA GLY A 741 -29.63 25.90 -31.64
C GLY A 741 -29.14 24.48 -31.35
N GLY A 742 -27.96 24.10 -31.85
CA GLY A 742 -27.34 22.79 -31.63
C GLY A 742 -27.78 21.66 -32.57
N GLU A 743 -28.61 21.90 -33.61
CA GLU A 743 -28.94 20.86 -34.60
C GLU A 743 -27.74 20.58 -35.52
N VAL A 744 -27.26 19.34 -35.54
CA VAL A 744 -26.13 18.89 -36.37
C VAL A 744 -26.50 17.65 -37.16
N ARG A 745 -26.23 17.65 -38.46
CA ARG A 745 -26.23 16.45 -39.30
C ARG A 745 -24.89 16.27 -39.97
N THR A 746 -24.27 15.12 -39.74
CA THR A 746 -22.94 14.77 -40.24
C THR A 746 -23.03 13.64 -41.26
N GLU A 747 -22.32 13.81 -42.38
CA GLU A 747 -22.05 12.76 -43.36
C GLU A 747 -20.55 12.69 -43.56
N PHE A 748 -19.97 11.49 -43.56
CA PHE A 748 -18.54 11.33 -43.78
C PHE A 748 -18.21 10.14 -44.65
N LYS A 749 -17.03 10.18 -45.25
CA LYS A 749 -16.41 9.08 -45.97
C LYS A 749 -14.96 8.95 -45.53
N GLU A 750 -14.61 7.76 -45.04
CA GLU A 750 -13.23 7.41 -44.75
C GLU A 750 -12.55 6.84 -46.01
N VAL A 751 -11.33 7.28 -46.26
CA VAL A 751 -10.57 6.95 -47.47
C VAL A 751 -9.18 6.45 -47.07
N PRO A 752 -8.82 5.20 -47.43
CA PRO A 752 -7.48 4.69 -47.17
C PRO A 752 -6.44 5.37 -48.07
N ILE A 753 -5.31 5.74 -47.47
CA ILE A 753 -4.18 6.34 -48.18
C ILE A 753 -3.27 5.22 -48.67
N PRO A 754 -3.03 5.09 -49.98
CA PRO A 754 -2.08 4.11 -50.49
C PRO A 754 -0.68 4.36 -49.91
N GLN A 755 0.02 3.31 -49.50
CA GLN A 755 1.35 3.42 -48.88
C GLN A 755 2.33 4.22 -49.76
N SER A 756 2.21 4.10 -51.09
CA SER A 756 3.02 4.86 -52.04
C SER A 756 2.83 6.37 -51.93
N ARG A 757 1.66 6.85 -51.49
CA ARG A 757 1.36 8.27 -51.27
C ARG A 757 1.92 8.79 -49.95
N MET A 758 2.10 7.93 -48.95
CA MET A 758 2.68 8.31 -47.65
C MET A 758 4.19 8.52 -47.72
N THR A 759 4.85 8.01 -48.77
CA THR A 759 6.30 8.13 -49.01
C THR A 759 6.63 8.73 -50.38
N GLY A 760 5.61 9.27 -51.06
CA GLY A 760 5.72 9.85 -52.40
C GLY A 760 6.13 11.32 -52.34
N THR A 761 5.55 12.13 -53.24
CA THR A 761 5.73 13.59 -53.23
C THR A 761 4.54 14.30 -52.58
N CYS A 762 4.71 15.58 -52.25
CA CYS A 762 3.67 16.42 -51.65
C CYS A 762 2.42 16.49 -52.55
N ASN A 763 2.63 16.83 -53.83
CA ASN A 763 1.56 16.92 -54.82
C ASN A 763 0.82 15.60 -54.98
N GLU A 764 1.54 14.47 -55.05
CA GLU A 764 0.91 13.15 -55.19
C GLU A 764 -0.06 12.80 -54.06
N LEU A 765 0.21 13.26 -52.83
CA LEU A 765 -0.68 13.11 -51.70
C LEU A 765 -1.89 14.05 -51.81
N PHE A 766 -1.65 15.34 -52.03
CA PHE A 766 -2.71 16.35 -52.04
C PHE A 766 -3.64 16.24 -53.27
N ASP A 767 -3.13 15.88 -54.45
CA ASP A 767 -3.93 15.58 -55.64
C ASP A 767 -4.89 14.40 -55.37
N PHE A 768 -4.39 13.37 -54.67
CA PHE A 768 -5.21 12.22 -54.29
C PHE A 768 -6.31 12.62 -53.30
N ILE A 769 -5.99 13.45 -52.31
CA ILE A 769 -6.96 13.96 -51.33
C ILE A 769 -8.00 14.85 -52.02
N ALA A 770 -7.57 15.81 -52.83
CA ALA A 770 -8.45 16.73 -53.55
C ALA A 770 -9.38 15.98 -54.51
N GLY A 771 -8.89 14.98 -55.24
CA GLY A 771 -9.73 14.14 -56.11
C GLY A 771 -10.80 13.38 -55.32
N LYS A 772 -10.48 12.88 -54.13
CA LYS A 772 -11.44 12.18 -53.25
C LYS A 772 -12.44 13.12 -52.60
N LEU A 773 -12.01 14.33 -52.28
CA LEU A 773 -12.88 15.40 -51.81
C LEU A 773 -13.86 15.83 -52.92
N ALA A 774 -13.41 15.91 -54.17
CA ALA A 774 -14.26 16.22 -55.33
C ALA A 774 -15.30 15.12 -55.57
N GLU A 775 -14.91 13.84 -55.49
CA GLU A 775 -15.84 12.71 -55.54
C GLU A 775 -16.90 12.80 -54.44
N PHE A 776 -16.55 13.26 -53.23
CA PHE A 776 -17.48 13.38 -52.11
C PHE A 776 -18.43 14.56 -52.28
N VAL A 777 -17.94 15.73 -52.69
CA VAL A 777 -18.76 16.91 -52.99
C VAL A 777 -19.77 16.61 -54.11
N ALA A 778 -19.40 15.82 -55.12
CA ALA A 778 -20.31 15.42 -56.20
C ALA A 778 -21.50 14.56 -55.74
N THR A 779 -21.52 14.08 -54.48
CA THR A 779 -22.64 13.32 -53.89
C THR A 779 -23.65 14.21 -53.13
N GLU A 780 -23.51 15.54 -53.16
CA GLU A 780 -24.48 16.47 -52.57
C GLU A 780 -25.90 16.26 -53.15
N GLY A 781 -26.89 16.12 -52.26
CA GLY A 781 -28.32 16.14 -52.62
C GLY A 781 -28.85 17.57 -52.85
N GLU A 782 -30.10 17.70 -53.30
CA GLU A 782 -30.73 19.01 -53.58
C GLU A 782 -30.82 19.92 -52.33
N ASP A 783 -30.94 19.35 -51.13
CA ASP A 783 -31.03 20.07 -49.85
C ASP A 783 -29.67 20.40 -49.21
N LEU A 784 -28.60 20.06 -49.91
CA LEU A 784 -27.20 20.25 -49.51
C LEU A 784 -26.41 21.10 -50.52
N GLN A 785 -27.11 21.67 -51.53
CA GLN A 785 -26.53 22.62 -52.45
C GLN A 785 -26.41 23.99 -51.80
N ILE A 786 -25.22 24.55 -51.94
CA ILE A 786 -24.85 25.87 -51.40
C ILE A 786 -25.32 26.93 -52.39
N ALA A 787 -25.63 28.12 -51.88
CA ALA A 787 -26.20 29.18 -52.70
C ALA A 787 -25.25 29.54 -53.88
N PRO A 788 -25.80 29.86 -55.06
CA PRO A 788 -24.98 30.33 -56.17
C PRO A 788 -24.17 31.57 -55.78
N GLY A 789 -22.84 31.50 -55.91
CA GLY A 789 -21.93 32.58 -55.53
C GLY A 789 -21.37 32.49 -54.10
N THR A 790 -21.72 31.47 -53.32
CA THR A 790 -21.06 31.14 -52.04
C THR A 790 -20.09 29.98 -52.20
N GLN A 791 -18.86 30.16 -51.74
CA GLN A 791 -17.79 29.16 -51.78
C GLN A 791 -17.91 28.18 -50.59
N ARG A 792 -17.55 26.89 -50.79
CA ARG A 792 -17.48 25.90 -49.69
C ARG A 792 -16.42 26.30 -48.68
N GLU A 793 -16.75 26.25 -47.39
CA GLU A 793 -15.75 26.42 -46.33
C GLU A 793 -15.35 25.07 -45.72
N LEU A 794 -14.05 24.84 -45.64
CA LEU A 794 -13.42 23.60 -45.19
C LEU A 794 -12.58 23.84 -43.93
N GLY A 795 -12.84 23.09 -42.88
CA GLY A 795 -11.92 22.90 -41.77
C GLY A 795 -10.93 21.80 -42.12
N PHE A 796 -9.64 22.10 -42.14
CA PHE A 796 -8.59 21.13 -42.42
C PHE A 796 -7.90 20.71 -41.13
N THR A 797 -8.30 19.57 -40.57
CA THR A 797 -7.55 18.95 -39.48
C THR A 797 -6.31 18.26 -40.01
N PHE A 798 -5.17 18.74 -39.56
CA PHE A 798 -3.87 18.21 -39.96
C PHE A 798 -3.07 17.84 -38.72
N SER A 799 -3.19 16.58 -38.29
CA SER A 799 -2.63 16.08 -37.03
C SER A 799 -1.15 15.71 -37.15
N PHE A 800 -0.34 16.66 -37.64
CA PHE A 800 1.11 16.62 -37.67
C PHE A 800 1.68 17.90 -37.05
N PRO A 801 2.93 17.88 -36.56
CA PRO A 801 3.59 19.08 -36.07
C PRO A 801 3.62 20.18 -37.14
N VAL A 802 2.90 21.27 -36.87
CA VAL A 802 2.78 22.44 -37.73
C VAL A 802 3.11 23.69 -36.95
N GLU A 803 3.91 24.55 -37.56
CA GLU A 803 4.06 25.94 -37.15
C GLU A 803 2.96 26.77 -37.81
N GLN A 804 1.90 27.03 -37.06
CA GLN A 804 0.75 27.79 -37.53
C GLN A 804 1.07 29.29 -37.47
N THR A 805 0.76 30.04 -38.53
CA THR A 805 1.04 31.49 -38.62
C THR A 805 -0.24 32.34 -38.69
N SER A 806 -1.35 31.73 -39.08
CA SER A 806 -2.71 32.25 -38.97
C SER A 806 -3.68 31.08 -38.88
N ILE A 807 -4.97 31.35 -38.61
CA ILE A 807 -5.97 30.28 -38.51
C ILE A 807 -6.05 29.42 -39.78
N ASP A 808 -5.73 29.99 -40.95
CA ASP A 808 -5.79 29.34 -42.27
C ASP A 808 -4.40 29.16 -42.92
N ARG A 809 -3.31 29.16 -42.13
CA ARG A 809 -1.93 29.00 -42.63
C ARG A 809 -1.06 28.21 -41.67
N GLY A 810 -0.32 27.23 -42.17
CA GLY A 810 0.60 26.50 -41.30
C GLY A 810 1.63 25.68 -42.04
N THR A 811 2.87 25.82 -41.58
CA THR A 811 4.03 25.18 -42.16
C THR A 811 4.32 23.85 -41.49
N LEU A 812 4.45 22.77 -42.26
CA LEU A 812 4.81 21.46 -41.73
C LEU A 812 6.24 21.47 -41.18
N GLU A 813 6.42 21.16 -39.90
CA GLU A 813 7.75 21.01 -39.29
C GLU A 813 8.36 19.64 -39.59
N THR A 814 7.61 18.56 -39.34
CA THR A 814 8.12 17.19 -39.45
C THR A 814 7.00 16.17 -39.63
N TRP A 815 7.26 15.12 -40.40
CA TRP A 815 6.32 14.01 -40.56
C TRP A 815 6.38 13.04 -39.39
N THR A 816 5.22 12.51 -39.03
CA THR A 816 5.06 11.43 -38.02
C THR A 816 4.18 10.31 -38.60
N LYS A 817 3.82 9.31 -37.78
CA LYS A 817 2.80 8.30 -38.13
C LYS A 817 3.06 7.52 -39.43
N GLY A 818 4.33 7.36 -39.82
CA GLY A 818 4.75 6.59 -40.99
C GLY A 818 4.79 7.37 -42.31
N PHE A 819 4.44 8.66 -42.31
CA PHE A 819 4.65 9.54 -43.45
C PHE A 819 6.13 9.91 -43.58
N ASN A 820 6.59 10.06 -44.82
CA ASN A 820 7.95 10.47 -45.14
C ASN A 820 7.98 11.14 -46.53
N ILE A 821 7.38 12.32 -46.63
CA ILE A 821 7.30 13.11 -47.87
C ILE A 821 8.27 14.28 -47.73
N GLN A 822 9.49 14.11 -48.25
CA GLN A 822 10.61 15.01 -47.96
C GLN A 822 10.42 16.42 -48.53
N ASP A 823 9.78 16.55 -49.69
CA ASP A 823 9.49 17.81 -50.37
C ASP A 823 8.35 18.61 -49.73
N ALA A 824 7.60 18.03 -48.79
CA ALA A 824 6.55 18.71 -48.01
C ALA A 824 7.08 19.49 -46.79
N LEU A 825 8.31 19.19 -46.33
CA LEU A 825 8.88 19.84 -45.14
C LEU A 825 9.08 21.34 -45.37
N ASN A 826 8.68 22.15 -44.39
CA ASN A 826 8.72 23.61 -44.45
C ASN A 826 7.84 24.25 -45.53
N LYS A 827 6.86 23.51 -46.06
CA LYS A 827 5.81 24.06 -46.92
C LYS A 827 4.53 24.34 -46.11
N ASP A 828 3.75 25.30 -46.58
CA ASP A 828 2.44 25.62 -46.04
C ASP A 828 1.41 24.61 -46.56
N MET A 829 0.90 23.76 -45.67
CA MET A 829 0.00 22.66 -46.02
C MET A 829 -1.35 23.15 -46.52
N VAL A 830 -1.75 24.38 -46.18
CA VAL A 830 -3.00 24.97 -46.69
C VAL A 830 -2.83 25.42 -48.14
N ILE A 831 -1.66 25.97 -48.51
CA ILE A 831 -1.37 26.30 -49.91
C ILE A 831 -1.42 25.03 -50.76
N GLU A 832 -0.69 24.00 -50.34
CA GLU A 832 -0.57 22.75 -51.12
C GLU A 832 -1.93 22.07 -51.31
N LEU A 833 -2.79 22.06 -50.28
CA LEU A 833 -4.16 21.57 -50.42
C LEU A 833 -5.01 22.47 -51.32
N THR A 834 -4.88 23.80 -51.22
CA THR A 834 -5.65 24.75 -52.02
C THR A 834 -5.33 24.61 -53.50
N GLU A 835 -4.05 24.54 -53.87
CA GLU A 835 -3.61 24.32 -55.25
C GLU A 835 -4.17 23.00 -55.81
N ALA A 836 -4.10 21.91 -55.04
CA ALA A 836 -4.66 20.62 -55.44
C ALA A 836 -6.19 20.66 -55.61
N MET A 837 -6.91 21.40 -54.76
CA MET A 837 -8.36 21.59 -54.89
C MET A 837 -8.73 22.41 -56.14
N GLU A 838 -7.97 23.47 -56.44
CA GLU A 838 -8.16 24.28 -57.66
C GLU A 838 -7.94 23.44 -58.92
N GLU A 839 -6.87 22.63 -58.96
CA GLU A 839 -6.59 21.71 -60.08
C GLU A 839 -7.67 20.62 -60.22
N ALA A 840 -8.29 20.19 -59.12
CA ALA A 840 -9.41 19.26 -59.12
C ALA A 840 -10.77 19.91 -59.48
N GLY A 841 -10.82 21.23 -59.67
CA GLY A 841 -12.03 21.98 -60.00
C GLY A 841 -13.02 22.14 -58.84
N LEU A 842 -12.53 22.09 -57.59
CA LEU A 842 -13.34 22.28 -56.39
C LEU A 842 -13.45 23.77 -56.03
N ASP A 843 -14.67 24.31 -56.04
CA ASP A 843 -14.94 25.65 -55.48
C ASP A 843 -15.06 25.57 -53.95
N MET A 844 -13.91 25.56 -53.28
CA MET A 844 -13.76 25.37 -51.84
C MET A 844 -12.55 26.13 -51.29
N ARG A 845 -12.70 26.67 -50.08
CA ARG A 845 -11.66 27.38 -49.33
C ARG A 845 -11.38 26.67 -48.01
N VAL A 846 -10.12 26.55 -47.65
CA VAL A 846 -9.71 26.22 -46.28
C VAL A 846 -9.95 27.43 -45.40
N ALA A 847 -10.95 27.35 -44.52
CA ALA A 847 -11.30 28.42 -43.58
C ALA A 847 -10.49 28.34 -42.29
N ALA A 848 -10.13 27.13 -41.86
CA ALA A 848 -9.30 26.90 -40.68
C ALA A 848 -8.42 25.66 -40.87
N LEU A 849 -7.14 25.79 -40.54
CA LEU A 849 -6.20 24.70 -40.28
C LEU A 849 -6.28 24.36 -38.79
N VAL A 850 -6.53 23.10 -38.46
CA VAL A 850 -6.93 22.67 -37.13
C VAL A 850 -6.02 21.55 -36.63
N ASN A 851 -5.57 21.66 -35.39
CA ASN A 851 -5.02 20.51 -34.65
C ASN A 851 -6.19 19.68 -34.11
N ASP A 852 -6.12 18.35 -34.18
CA ASP A 852 -7.20 17.46 -33.72
C ASP A 852 -7.70 17.78 -32.31
N THR A 853 -6.79 18.11 -31.39
CA THR A 853 -7.12 18.41 -29.99
C THR A 853 -7.84 19.75 -29.85
N VAL A 854 -7.50 20.73 -30.70
CA VAL A 854 -8.23 22.00 -30.82
C VAL A 854 -9.62 21.76 -31.42
N GLY A 855 -9.74 20.87 -32.39
CA GLY A 855 -11.03 20.41 -32.93
C GLY A 855 -11.89 19.73 -31.85
N THR A 856 -11.33 18.82 -31.05
CA THR A 856 -12.02 18.20 -29.90
C THR A 856 -12.53 19.24 -28.91
N LEU A 857 -11.74 20.28 -28.64
CA LEU A 857 -12.15 21.40 -27.80
C LEU A 857 -13.33 22.16 -28.41
N ALA A 858 -13.27 22.49 -29.70
CA ALA A 858 -14.33 23.20 -30.40
C ALA A 858 -15.64 22.40 -30.45
N GLY A 859 -15.58 21.10 -30.79
CA GLY A 859 -16.75 20.22 -30.78
C GLY A 859 -17.34 20.05 -29.38
N GLY A 860 -16.49 19.93 -28.37
CA GLY A 860 -16.90 19.93 -26.97
C GLY A 860 -17.60 21.24 -26.59
N LYS A 861 -17.02 22.39 -26.96
CA LYS A 861 -17.54 23.72 -26.65
C LYS A 861 -18.90 24.00 -27.28
N TYR A 862 -19.09 23.57 -28.53
CA TYR A 862 -20.37 23.66 -29.23
C TYR A 862 -21.47 22.87 -28.52
N SER A 863 -21.12 21.69 -27.98
CA SER A 863 -22.08 20.82 -27.28
C SER A 863 -22.31 21.27 -25.83
N ASN A 864 -21.29 21.82 -25.19
CA ASN A 864 -21.29 22.19 -23.78
C ASN A 864 -20.45 23.46 -23.53
N PRO A 865 -21.09 24.59 -23.15
CA PRO A 865 -20.39 25.86 -22.98
C PRO A 865 -19.41 25.87 -21.79
N ASP A 866 -19.51 24.91 -20.87
CA ASP A 866 -18.61 24.79 -19.72
C ASP A 866 -17.26 24.13 -20.07
N VAL A 867 -17.06 23.71 -21.33
CA VAL A 867 -15.79 23.16 -21.81
C VAL A 867 -14.70 24.22 -21.78
N ILE A 868 -13.59 23.88 -21.12
CA ILE A 868 -12.41 24.76 -20.96
C ILE A 868 -11.13 24.15 -21.52
N ALA A 869 -11.10 22.83 -21.68
CA ALA A 869 -9.96 22.09 -22.18
C ALA A 869 -10.41 20.83 -22.90
N ALA A 870 -9.55 20.33 -23.76
CA ALA A 870 -9.69 19.03 -24.39
C ALA A 870 -8.40 18.23 -24.28
N VAL A 871 -8.54 16.92 -24.19
CA VAL A 871 -7.42 15.99 -24.08
C VAL A 871 -7.65 14.81 -25.01
N ILE A 872 -6.64 14.49 -25.81
CA ILE A 872 -6.58 13.25 -26.58
C ILE A 872 -5.72 12.23 -25.81
N LEU A 873 -6.31 11.08 -25.53
CA LEU A 873 -5.64 9.88 -25.03
C LEU A 873 -5.97 8.73 -25.99
N GLY A 874 -5.11 8.54 -26.98
CA GLY A 874 -5.24 7.54 -28.03
C GLY A 874 -3.92 6.83 -28.28
N THR A 875 -3.56 6.63 -29.55
CA THR A 875 -2.22 6.15 -29.94
C THR A 875 -1.13 7.10 -29.42
N GLY A 876 -1.30 8.40 -29.65
CA GLY A 876 -0.53 9.46 -29.00
C GLY A 876 -1.34 10.15 -27.91
N THR A 877 -0.83 11.28 -27.42
CA THR A 877 -1.56 12.12 -26.47
C THR A 877 -1.24 13.60 -26.67
N ASN A 878 -2.27 14.43 -26.51
CA ASN A 878 -2.14 15.87 -26.55
C ASN A 878 -3.23 16.56 -25.70
N ALA A 879 -3.05 17.83 -25.39
CA ALA A 879 -4.06 18.66 -24.72
C ALA A 879 -4.13 20.06 -25.35
N ALA A 880 -5.34 20.62 -25.34
CA ALA A 880 -5.60 22.00 -25.71
C ALA A 880 -6.50 22.64 -24.65
N TYR A 881 -6.38 23.94 -24.44
CA TYR A 881 -7.23 24.67 -23.49
C TYR A 881 -7.43 26.12 -23.89
N ILE A 882 -8.44 26.75 -23.29
CA ILE A 882 -8.78 28.16 -23.52
C ILE A 882 -7.99 29.02 -22.54
N GLU A 883 -7.07 29.84 -23.05
CA GLU A 883 -6.25 30.76 -22.26
C GLU A 883 -6.71 32.20 -22.46
N ARG A 884 -6.50 33.05 -21.44
CA ARG A 884 -6.73 34.49 -21.59
C ARG A 884 -5.58 35.12 -22.36
N VAL A 885 -5.89 35.96 -23.33
CA VAL A 885 -4.86 36.56 -24.20
C VAL A 885 -3.88 37.44 -23.43
N ASP A 886 -4.33 38.09 -22.35
CA ASP A 886 -3.47 38.87 -21.44
C ASP A 886 -2.44 38.02 -20.68
N ALA A 887 -2.62 36.70 -20.64
CA ALA A 887 -1.75 35.72 -20.00
C ALA A 887 -0.84 34.97 -21.00
N ILE A 888 -0.73 35.45 -22.25
CA ILE A 888 0.15 34.88 -23.29
C ILE A 888 1.24 35.91 -23.66
N PRO A 889 2.36 35.99 -22.93
CA PRO A 889 3.39 37.00 -23.21
C PRO A 889 4.04 36.92 -24.59
N LYS A 890 4.05 35.75 -25.24
CA LYS A 890 4.58 35.58 -26.61
C LYS A 890 3.61 35.97 -27.73
N TRP A 891 2.38 36.36 -27.39
CA TRP A 891 1.42 36.84 -28.39
C TRP A 891 1.68 38.32 -28.68
N GLU A 892 2.03 38.62 -29.94
CA GLU A 892 2.32 39.97 -30.40
C GLU A 892 1.19 40.60 -31.23
N GLY A 893 0.14 39.83 -31.55
CA GLY A 893 -1.01 40.30 -32.31
C GLY A 893 -2.00 41.14 -31.49
N PRO A 894 -2.99 41.78 -32.14
CA PRO A 894 -4.06 42.47 -31.42
C PRO A 894 -4.86 41.46 -30.57
N PRO A 895 -5.35 41.85 -29.38
CA PRO A 895 -6.21 40.97 -28.58
C PRO A 895 -7.52 40.74 -29.34
N PRO A 896 -7.98 39.48 -29.48
CA PRO A 896 -9.26 39.17 -30.09
C PRO A 896 -10.41 39.70 -29.24
N GLU A 897 -11.58 39.92 -29.85
CA GLU A 897 -12.76 40.47 -29.17
C GLU A 897 -13.23 39.62 -27.98
N SER A 898 -13.09 38.29 -28.07
CA SER A 898 -13.41 37.36 -26.98
C SER A 898 -12.50 37.51 -25.76
N GLY A 899 -11.30 38.06 -25.93
CA GLY A 899 -10.23 38.06 -24.92
C GLY A 899 -9.61 36.68 -24.67
N GLU A 900 -10.00 35.67 -25.43
CA GLU A 900 -9.60 34.27 -25.28
C GLU A 900 -8.83 33.77 -26.51
N MET A 901 -7.92 32.82 -26.28
CA MET A 901 -7.15 32.16 -27.33
C MET A 901 -6.99 30.69 -26.95
N VAL A 902 -7.31 29.80 -27.89
CA VAL A 902 -7.04 28.37 -27.69
C VAL A 902 -5.55 28.10 -27.85
N ILE A 903 -4.99 27.39 -26.88
CA ILE A 903 -3.61 26.93 -26.89
C ILE A 903 -3.57 25.43 -27.14
N ASN A 904 -2.79 25.02 -28.14
CA ASN A 904 -2.39 23.64 -28.32
C ASN A 904 -1.10 23.39 -27.52
N MET A 905 -1.16 22.56 -26.48
CA MET A 905 -0.03 22.40 -25.56
C MET A 905 1.13 21.60 -26.16
N GLU A 906 0.84 20.66 -27.07
CA GLU A 906 1.77 19.62 -27.50
C GLU A 906 2.38 18.89 -26.28
N TRP A 907 1.53 18.54 -25.31
CA TRP A 907 1.99 18.18 -23.96
C TRP A 907 2.78 16.87 -23.86
N GLY A 908 2.83 16.10 -24.94
CA GLY A 908 3.53 14.81 -24.98
C GLY A 908 5.02 14.97 -24.69
N SER A 909 5.58 16.15 -24.99
CA SER A 909 6.97 16.52 -24.73
C SER A 909 7.27 16.90 -23.28
N PHE A 910 6.26 17.04 -22.42
CA PHE A 910 6.45 17.43 -21.02
C PHE A 910 7.49 16.54 -20.32
N GLN A 911 8.40 17.18 -19.58
CA GLN A 911 9.37 16.49 -18.73
C GLN A 911 9.38 17.11 -17.35
N SER A 912 9.53 16.27 -16.34
CA SER A 912 9.66 16.69 -14.96
C SER A 912 10.52 15.68 -14.20
N PRO A 913 11.34 16.13 -13.23
CA PRO A 913 12.08 15.22 -12.34
C PRO A 913 11.14 14.43 -11.42
N HIS A 914 9.87 14.83 -11.30
CA HIS A 914 8.86 14.14 -10.50
C HIS A 914 8.16 13.01 -11.28
N LEU A 915 8.37 12.90 -12.60
CA LEU A 915 7.89 11.75 -13.38
C LEU A 915 8.54 10.46 -12.86
N PRO A 916 7.75 9.42 -12.52
CA PRO A 916 8.27 8.15 -12.00
C PRO A 916 8.80 7.27 -13.13
N LEU A 917 9.90 7.71 -13.76
CA LEU A 917 10.58 6.96 -14.81
C LEU A 917 11.23 5.71 -14.23
N THR A 918 11.10 4.62 -14.97
CA THR A 918 11.74 3.33 -14.70
C THR A 918 12.80 3.03 -15.76
N GLU A 919 13.65 2.04 -15.50
CA GLU A 919 14.62 1.54 -16.48
C GLU A 919 13.95 1.06 -17.79
N TYR A 920 12.68 0.66 -17.74
CA TYR A 920 11.92 0.23 -18.91
C TYR A 920 11.49 1.42 -19.76
N ASP A 921 11.12 2.54 -19.12
CA ASP A 921 10.79 3.79 -19.82
C ASP A 921 12.06 4.38 -20.45
N GLU A 922 13.19 4.36 -19.73
CA GLU A 922 14.50 4.79 -20.24
C GLU A 922 14.96 3.93 -21.43
N SER A 923 14.80 2.60 -21.33
CA SER A 923 15.12 1.68 -22.43
C SER A 923 14.20 1.90 -23.64
N LEU A 924 12.91 2.08 -23.41
CA LEU A 924 11.93 2.39 -24.45
C LEU A 924 12.29 3.70 -25.16
N ASP A 925 12.62 4.75 -24.40
CA ASP A 925 13.01 6.05 -24.94
C ASP A 925 14.30 5.96 -25.77
N ALA A 926 15.34 5.32 -25.23
CA ALA A 926 16.63 5.16 -25.90
C ALA A 926 16.53 4.39 -27.23
N ASN A 927 15.60 3.44 -27.33
CA ASN A 927 15.36 2.65 -28.54
C ASN A 927 14.23 3.21 -29.43
N SER A 928 13.61 4.32 -29.03
CA SER A 928 12.58 4.98 -29.82
C SER A 928 13.17 5.72 -31.03
N LYS A 929 12.30 6.13 -31.96
CA LYS A 929 12.72 6.97 -33.10
C LYS A 929 13.16 8.38 -32.69
N ASN A 930 12.81 8.80 -31.47
CA ASN A 930 13.03 10.14 -30.95
C ASN A 930 13.50 10.10 -29.47
N PRO A 931 14.71 9.58 -29.19
CA PRO A 931 15.24 9.53 -27.83
C PRO A 931 15.31 10.91 -27.18
N GLY A 932 14.98 10.98 -25.89
CA GLY A 932 14.92 12.20 -25.09
C GLY A 932 13.74 13.13 -25.41
N LYS A 933 12.82 12.72 -26.29
CA LYS A 933 11.62 13.49 -26.67
C LYS A 933 10.36 12.72 -26.34
N GLN A 934 9.23 13.42 -26.25
CA GLN A 934 7.91 12.82 -26.00
C GLN A 934 7.85 11.94 -24.74
N ILE A 935 8.56 12.33 -23.67
CA ILE A 935 8.70 11.49 -22.47
C ILE A 935 7.34 11.28 -21.79
N PHE A 936 6.52 12.32 -21.66
CA PHE A 936 5.18 12.18 -21.07
C PHE A 936 4.27 11.30 -21.93
N GLU A 937 4.27 11.49 -23.26
CA GLU A 937 3.52 10.64 -24.18
C GLU A 937 3.94 9.16 -24.09
N LYS A 938 5.24 8.88 -23.99
CA LYS A 938 5.77 7.52 -23.81
C LYS A 938 5.32 6.84 -22.52
N MET A 939 4.95 7.61 -21.50
CA MET A 939 4.46 7.06 -20.23
C MET A 939 2.95 6.81 -20.21
N ILE A 940 2.14 7.56 -20.96
CA ILE A 940 0.68 7.59 -20.78
C ILE A 940 -0.12 7.16 -22.02
N SER A 941 0.45 7.22 -23.22
CA SER A 941 -0.31 6.98 -24.46
C SER A 941 -0.37 5.51 -24.89
N GLY A 942 -1.40 5.18 -25.65
CA GLY A 942 -1.71 3.82 -26.10
C GLY A 942 -0.68 3.21 -27.04
N MET A 943 0.25 3.97 -27.62
CA MET A 943 1.36 3.40 -28.38
C MET A 943 2.35 2.63 -27.49
N TYR A 944 2.51 3.03 -26.22
CA TYR A 944 3.64 2.59 -25.40
C TYR A 944 3.27 1.75 -24.19
N LEU A 945 2.01 1.77 -23.70
CA LEU A 945 1.62 0.99 -22.51
C LEU A 945 1.88 -0.52 -22.68
N GLY A 946 1.50 -1.09 -23.82
CA GLY A 946 1.79 -2.50 -24.14
C GLY A 946 3.28 -2.80 -24.28
N GLU A 947 4.08 -1.85 -24.79
CA GLU A 947 5.53 -2.01 -24.93
C GLU A 947 6.24 -2.02 -23.58
N ILE A 948 5.80 -1.21 -22.61
CA ILE A 948 6.31 -1.26 -21.25
C ILE A 948 6.03 -2.63 -20.62
N VAL A 949 4.81 -3.17 -20.77
CA VAL A 949 4.50 -4.54 -20.30
C VAL A 949 5.42 -5.57 -20.96
N ARG A 950 5.65 -5.47 -22.28
CA ARG A 950 6.56 -6.36 -23.01
C ARG A 950 7.99 -6.29 -22.47
N LEU A 951 8.51 -5.09 -22.22
CA LEU A 951 9.89 -4.90 -21.71
C LEU A 951 10.07 -5.49 -20.32
N VAL A 952 9.08 -5.34 -19.43
CA VAL A 952 9.12 -5.97 -18.10
C VAL A 952 9.08 -7.50 -18.22
N LEU A 953 8.21 -8.03 -19.09
CA LEU A 953 8.13 -9.48 -19.34
C LEU A 953 9.42 -10.03 -19.96
N LEU A 954 10.07 -9.27 -20.84
CA LEU A 954 11.35 -9.64 -21.44
C LEU A 954 12.43 -9.77 -20.35
N LYS A 955 12.50 -8.81 -19.42
CA LYS A 955 13.43 -8.89 -18.28
C LYS A 955 13.12 -10.08 -17.37
N MET A 956 11.85 -10.33 -17.09
CA MET A 956 11.43 -11.52 -16.32
C MET A 956 11.81 -12.84 -17.04
N ALA A 957 11.68 -12.89 -18.38
CA ALA A 957 12.10 -14.04 -19.16
C ALA A 957 13.62 -14.28 -19.06
N GLN A 958 14.41 -13.21 -19.17
CA GLN A 958 15.88 -13.24 -19.15
C GLN A 958 16.45 -13.57 -17.78
N GLU A 959 15.97 -12.90 -16.73
CA GLU A 959 16.57 -12.98 -15.39
C GLU A 959 15.91 -14.00 -14.47
N ALA A 960 14.60 -14.22 -14.64
CA ALA A 960 13.82 -15.09 -13.77
C ALA A 960 13.37 -16.39 -14.45
N ARG A 961 13.75 -16.63 -15.71
CA ARG A 961 13.29 -17.79 -16.50
C ARG A 961 11.77 -17.93 -16.49
N PHE A 962 11.07 -16.79 -16.55
CA PHE A 962 9.63 -16.73 -16.33
C PHE A 962 8.84 -17.59 -17.32
N PHE A 963 9.31 -17.71 -18.56
CA PHE A 963 8.74 -18.57 -19.60
C PHE A 963 9.58 -19.84 -19.88
N GLY A 964 10.43 -20.24 -18.94
CA GLY A 964 11.35 -21.38 -19.08
C GLY A 964 12.81 -20.96 -19.33
N ASP A 965 13.65 -21.93 -19.71
CA ASP A 965 15.11 -21.73 -19.88
C ASP A 965 15.46 -20.89 -21.12
N THR A 966 14.52 -20.71 -22.05
CA THR A 966 14.70 -19.96 -23.29
C THR A 966 13.75 -18.76 -23.32
N VAL A 967 14.28 -17.59 -23.65
CA VAL A 967 13.46 -16.40 -23.89
C VAL A 967 12.63 -16.63 -25.16
N PRO A 968 11.29 -16.42 -25.13
CA PRO A 968 10.45 -16.55 -26.32
C PRO A 968 10.89 -15.56 -27.41
N PRO A 969 11.20 -15.99 -28.64
CA PRO A 969 11.74 -15.09 -29.68
C PRO A 969 10.80 -13.92 -30.00
N LYS A 970 9.49 -14.17 -30.05
CA LYS A 970 8.49 -13.12 -30.28
C LYS A 970 8.48 -12.05 -29.20
N LEU A 971 8.87 -12.37 -27.97
CA LEU A 971 8.95 -11.40 -26.88
C LEU A 971 10.09 -10.38 -27.09
N GLU A 972 11.09 -10.69 -27.92
CA GLU A 972 12.18 -9.77 -28.28
C GLU A 972 11.76 -8.75 -29.37
N GLU A 973 10.70 -9.03 -30.12
CA GLU A 973 10.17 -8.13 -31.16
C GLU A 973 9.48 -6.91 -30.52
N SER A 974 10.01 -5.70 -30.75
CA SER A 974 9.40 -4.48 -30.22
C SER A 974 7.99 -4.27 -30.79
N SER A 975 7.10 -3.71 -29.97
CA SER A 975 5.71 -3.38 -30.33
C SER A 975 4.81 -4.58 -30.67
N VAL A 976 5.25 -5.83 -30.42
CA VAL A 976 4.43 -7.04 -30.62
C VAL A 976 3.20 -7.07 -29.69
N LEU A 977 3.33 -6.49 -28.50
CA LEU A 977 2.26 -6.41 -27.50
C LEU A 977 1.67 -4.99 -27.51
N THR A 978 0.47 -4.85 -28.06
CA THR A 978 -0.21 -3.56 -28.20
C THR A 978 -1.12 -3.27 -27.00
N THR A 979 -1.54 -2.01 -26.84
CA THR A 979 -2.48 -1.62 -25.77
C THR A 979 -3.85 -2.29 -25.87
N PRO A 980 -4.44 -2.56 -27.06
CA PRO A 980 -5.62 -3.42 -27.16
C PRO A 980 -5.39 -4.83 -26.60
N ASN A 981 -4.24 -5.46 -26.87
CA ASN A 981 -3.90 -6.75 -26.27
C ASN A 981 -3.83 -6.63 -24.73
N MET A 982 -3.14 -5.61 -24.23
CA MET A 982 -3.05 -5.32 -22.80
C MET A 982 -4.43 -5.10 -22.17
N SER A 983 -5.32 -4.36 -22.84
CA SER A 983 -6.68 -4.08 -22.37
C SER A 983 -7.51 -5.35 -22.24
N VAL A 984 -7.46 -6.24 -23.23
CA VAL A 984 -8.16 -7.54 -23.19
C VAL A 984 -7.60 -8.40 -22.04
N MET A 985 -6.28 -8.52 -21.93
CA MET A 985 -5.64 -9.25 -20.81
C MET A 985 -6.03 -8.67 -19.45
N HIS A 986 -6.16 -7.36 -19.35
CA HIS A 986 -6.47 -6.68 -18.11
C HIS A 986 -7.94 -6.84 -17.70
N HIS A 987 -8.88 -6.89 -18.64
CA HIS A 987 -10.31 -7.13 -18.34
C HIS A 987 -10.66 -8.60 -18.13
N ASP A 988 -9.72 -9.51 -18.36
CA ASP A 988 -9.93 -10.93 -18.17
C ASP A 988 -10.26 -11.24 -16.70
N SER A 989 -11.51 -11.65 -16.49
CA SER A 989 -12.06 -12.03 -15.19
C SER A 989 -12.42 -13.52 -15.13
N THR A 990 -12.02 -14.29 -16.15
CA THR A 990 -12.20 -15.75 -16.18
C THR A 990 -11.38 -16.41 -15.08
N GLY A 991 -11.86 -17.55 -14.57
CA GLY A 991 -11.23 -18.22 -13.42
C GLY A 991 -9.80 -18.70 -13.68
N ASP A 992 -9.45 -18.94 -14.94
CA ASP A 992 -8.14 -19.39 -15.40
C ASP A 992 -7.38 -18.38 -16.27
N LEU A 993 -7.93 -17.19 -16.50
CA LEU A 993 -7.36 -16.14 -17.34
C LEU A 993 -7.14 -16.61 -18.80
N GLU A 994 -8.20 -17.09 -19.44
CA GLU A 994 -8.19 -17.67 -20.79
C GLU A 994 -7.80 -16.65 -21.88
N GLU A 995 -8.24 -15.40 -21.78
CA GLU A 995 -7.89 -14.35 -22.74
C GLU A 995 -6.42 -13.99 -22.63
N VAL A 996 -5.89 -13.96 -21.39
CA VAL A 996 -4.44 -13.81 -21.16
C VAL A 996 -3.68 -14.96 -21.81
N ALA A 997 -4.12 -16.20 -21.62
CA ALA A 997 -3.48 -17.36 -22.26
C ALA A 997 -3.52 -17.28 -23.80
N THR A 998 -4.66 -16.85 -24.35
CA THR A 998 -4.88 -16.73 -25.80
C THR A 998 -3.97 -15.68 -26.41
N ILE A 999 -3.86 -14.50 -25.79
CA ILE A 999 -2.97 -13.43 -26.28
C ILE A 999 -1.50 -13.85 -26.22
N LEU A 1000 -1.07 -14.48 -25.13
CA LEU A 1000 0.31 -14.98 -25.00
C LEU A 1000 0.63 -16.02 -26.06
N LYS A 1001 -0.33 -16.89 -26.37
CA LYS A 1001 -0.18 -17.90 -27.43
C LYS A 1001 -0.16 -17.27 -28.82
N ASP A 1002 -1.14 -16.42 -29.14
CA ASP A 1002 -1.36 -15.93 -30.50
C ASP A 1002 -0.39 -14.80 -30.89
N LYS A 1003 0.03 -13.99 -29.93
CA LYS A 1003 0.93 -12.84 -30.17
C LYS A 1003 2.38 -13.14 -29.84
N LEU A 1004 2.64 -13.93 -28.80
CA LEU A 1004 4.00 -14.20 -28.32
C LEU A 1004 4.45 -15.65 -28.54
N GLU A 1005 3.60 -16.51 -29.10
CA GLU A 1005 3.86 -17.95 -29.32
C GLU A 1005 4.17 -18.71 -28.00
N ILE A 1006 3.64 -18.23 -26.87
CA ILE A 1006 3.82 -18.81 -25.54
C ILE A 1006 2.59 -19.63 -25.15
N SER A 1007 2.66 -20.96 -25.28
CA SER A 1007 1.53 -21.86 -25.03
C SER A 1007 1.48 -22.45 -23.61
N ASP A 1008 2.64 -22.71 -23.00
CA ASP A 1008 2.74 -23.40 -21.70
C ASP A 1008 2.74 -22.41 -20.52
N THR A 1009 1.63 -21.68 -20.34
CA THR A 1009 1.51 -20.70 -19.24
C THR A 1009 0.75 -21.28 -18.04
N SER A 1010 1.25 -21.02 -16.83
CA SER A 1010 0.52 -21.35 -15.60
C SER A 1010 -0.42 -20.22 -15.20
N LEU A 1011 -1.43 -20.51 -14.37
CA LEU A 1011 -2.34 -19.49 -13.84
C LEU A 1011 -1.58 -18.41 -13.05
N ASP A 1012 -0.57 -18.78 -12.26
CA ASP A 1012 0.23 -17.82 -11.49
C ASP A 1012 1.03 -16.88 -12.40
N MET A 1013 1.55 -17.37 -13.53
CA MET A 1013 2.20 -16.51 -14.52
C MET A 1013 1.21 -15.51 -15.11
N ARG A 1014 0.01 -15.97 -15.45
CA ARG A 1014 -1.05 -15.10 -15.99
C ARG A 1014 -1.49 -14.04 -14.96
N LYS A 1015 -1.60 -14.39 -13.68
CA LYS A 1015 -1.87 -13.43 -12.60
C LYS A 1015 -0.78 -12.35 -12.48
N VAL A 1016 0.49 -12.71 -12.61
CA VAL A 1016 1.61 -11.74 -12.62
C VAL A 1016 1.49 -10.79 -13.83
N ILE A 1017 1.10 -11.30 -14.99
CA ILE A 1017 0.91 -10.49 -16.21
C ILE A 1017 -0.26 -9.51 -16.04
N VAL A 1018 -1.37 -9.95 -15.45
CA VAL A 1018 -2.51 -9.07 -15.12
C VAL A 1018 -2.10 -7.98 -14.14
N ALA A 1019 -1.31 -8.33 -13.09
CA ALA A 1019 -0.79 -7.34 -12.14
C ALA A 1019 0.13 -6.30 -12.82
N LEU A 1020 0.96 -6.71 -13.80
CA LEU A 1020 1.73 -5.77 -14.61
C LEU A 1020 0.85 -4.83 -15.42
N CYS A 1021 -0.22 -5.35 -16.01
CA CYS A 1021 -1.18 -4.54 -16.74
C CYS A 1021 -1.84 -3.49 -15.84
N GLU A 1022 -2.22 -3.88 -14.62
CA GLU A 1022 -2.77 -2.98 -13.60
C GLU A 1022 -1.78 -1.86 -13.23
N ILE A 1023 -0.52 -2.19 -12.94
CA ILE A 1023 0.52 -1.21 -12.57
C ILE A 1023 0.72 -0.15 -13.68
N VAL A 1024 0.88 -0.61 -14.94
CA VAL A 1024 1.11 0.30 -16.08
C VAL A 1024 -0.13 1.16 -16.35
N THR A 1025 -1.33 0.57 -16.29
CA THR A 1025 -2.60 1.27 -16.49
C THR A 1025 -2.79 2.36 -15.44
N THR A 1026 -2.65 1.98 -14.16
CA THR A 1026 -2.82 2.90 -13.03
C THR A 1026 -1.80 4.04 -13.07
N ARG A 1027 -0.52 3.77 -13.40
CA ARG A 1027 0.48 4.82 -13.59
C ARG A 1027 0.10 5.80 -14.71
N GLY A 1028 -0.23 5.29 -15.89
CA GLY A 1028 -0.56 6.13 -17.05
C GLY A 1028 -1.79 6.99 -16.83
N ALA A 1029 -2.85 6.42 -16.25
CA ALA A 1029 -4.09 7.11 -15.94
C ALA A 1029 -3.88 8.21 -14.88
N ARG A 1030 -3.14 7.92 -13.81
CA ARG A 1030 -2.84 8.88 -12.74
C ARG A 1030 -1.97 10.05 -13.21
N LEU A 1031 -0.99 9.79 -14.08
CA LEU A 1031 -0.19 10.86 -14.69
C LEU A 1031 -1.02 11.73 -15.64
N SER A 1032 -1.94 11.13 -16.40
CA SER A 1032 -2.88 11.88 -17.26
C SER A 1032 -3.76 12.82 -16.43
N ALA A 1033 -4.27 12.34 -15.28
CA ALA A 1033 -5.02 13.16 -14.33
C ALA A 1033 -4.20 14.34 -13.77
N ALA A 1034 -2.91 14.12 -13.44
CA ALA A 1034 -2.03 15.21 -13.01
C ALA A 1034 -1.79 16.25 -14.11
N GLY A 1035 -1.72 15.84 -15.39
CA GLY A 1035 -1.67 16.77 -16.52
C GLY A 1035 -2.91 17.65 -16.61
N ILE A 1036 -4.11 17.06 -16.48
CA ILE A 1036 -5.39 17.79 -16.45
C ILE A 1036 -5.45 18.74 -15.25
N LEU A 1037 -5.02 18.29 -14.07
CA LEU A 1037 -4.93 19.16 -12.89
C LEU A 1037 -3.99 20.35 -13.14
N GLY A 1038 -2.88 20.15 -13.84
CA GLY A 1038 -1.98 21.24 -14.25
C GLY A 1038 -2.72 22.31 -15.05
N ILE A 1039 -3.57 21.92 -16.00
CA ILE A 1039 -4.40 22.84 -16.78
C ILE A 1039 -5.39 23.58 -15.87
N LEU A 1040 -6.10 22.86 -15.00
CA LEU A 1040 -7.06 23.46 -14.06
C LEU A 1040 -6.39 24.48 -13.13
N LYS A 1041 -5.22 24.15 -12.58
CA LYS A 1041 -4.42 25.05 -11.75
C LYS A 1041 -3.91 26.26 -12.52
N LYS A 1042 -3.52 26.08 -13.79
CA LYS A 1042 -3.09 27.18 -14.65
C LYS A 1042 -4.23 28.19 -14.87
N LEU A 1043 -5.46 27.70 -14.94
CA LEU A 1043 -6.69 28.50 -15.10
C LEU A 1043 -7.28 28.99 -13.77
N GLY A 1044 -6.77 28.53 -12.62
CA GLY A 1044 -7.34 28.83 -11.31
C GLY A 1044 -8.73 28.21 -11.08
N ARG A 1045 -8.98 27.04 -11.66
CA ARG A 1045 -10.25 26.30 -11.61
C ARG A 1045 -10.15 24.98 -10.84
N ASP A 1046 -9.03 24.73 -10.17
CA ASP A 1046 -8.76 23.52 -9.38
C ASP A 1046 -9.53 23.44 -8.05
N ASN A 1047 -10.08 24.56 -7.58
CA ASN A 1047 -10.92 24.61 -6.38
C ASN A 1047 -12.39 24.24 -6.62
N GLY A 1048 -12.80 24.07 -7.89
CA GLY A 1048 -14.18 23.74 -8.26
C GLY A 1048 -15.21 24.84 -8.01
N ASP A 1049 -14.81 26.11 -7.90
CA ASP A 1049 -15.78 27.22 -7.73
C ASP A 1049 -16.69 27.42 -8.96
N GLN A 1050 -16.24 26.95 -10.12
CA GLN A 1050 -16.95 27.05 -11.38
C GLN A 1050 -17.00 25.69 -12.06
N LYS A 1051 -18.15 25.38 -12.66
CA LYS A 1051 -18.30 24.19 -13.48
C LYS A 1051 -17.29 24.26 -14.64
N SER A 1052 -16.55 23.18 -14.79
CA SER A 1052 -15.43 23.08 -15.72
C SER A 1052 -15.47 21.71 -16.37
N VAL A 1053 -15.58 21.68 -17.69
CA VAL A 1053 -15.69 20.44 -18.45
C VAL A 1053 -14.42 20.22 -19.27
N ILE A 1054 -13.91 18.99 -19.21
CA ILE A 1054 -12.76 18.53 -19.98
C ILE A 1054 -13.28 17.55 -21.04
N ALA A 1055 -13.17 17.95 -22.30
CA ALA A 1055 -13.57 17.13 -23.44
C ALA A 1055 -12.47 16.09 -23.73
N MET A 1056 -12.80 14.81 -23.66
CA MET A 1056 -11.87 13.71 -23.88
C MET A 1056 -12.14 13.00 -25.19
N ASP A 1057 -11.08 12.67 -25.94
CA ASP A 1057 -11.15 11.85 -27.15
C ASP A 1057 -9.96 10.88 -27.20
N GLY A 1058 -10.01 9.92 -28.13
CA GLY A 1058 -8.96 8.94 -28.38
C GLY A 1058 -9.29 7.53 -27.87
N GLY A 1059 -8.84 6.53 -28.65
CA GLY A 1059 -9.20 5.14 -28.42
C GLY A 1059 -8.75 4.53 -27.09
N LEU A 1060 -7.72 5.10 -26.42
CA LEU A 1060 -7.33 4.66 -25.08
C LEU A 1060 -8.38 5.10 -24.06
N PHE A 1061 -8.79 6.37 -24.07
CA PHE A 1061 -9.87 6.84 -23.20
C PHE A 1061 -11.21 6.20 -23.53
N GLU A 1062 -11.54 6.02 -24.82
CA GLU A 1062 -12.83 5.50 -25.27
C GLU A 1062 -13.03 4.01 -24.94
N HIS A 1063 -12.05 3.16 -25.28
CA HIS A 1063 -12.24 1.71 -25.22
C HIS A 1063 -11.65 1.05 -23.97
N TYR A 1064 -10.68 1.68 -23.29
CA TYR A 1064 -10.03 1.08 -22.13
C TYR A 1064 -10.70 1.52 -20.82
N GLU A 1065 -11.82 0.87 -20.48
CA GLU A 1065 -12.64 1.23 -19.31
C GLU A 1065 -11.86 1.32 -17.99
N LYS A 1066 -11.01 0.33 -17.69
CA LYS A 1066 -10.14 0.37 -16.50
C LYS A 1066 -9.22 1.58 -16.45
N PHE A 1067 -8.69 2.04 -17.59
CA PHE A 1067 -7.84 3.24 -17.64
C PHE A 1067 -8.67 4.49 -17.31
N ARG A 1068 -9.85 4.64 -17.93
CA ARG A 1068 -10.78 5.75 -17.67
C ARG A 1068 -11.20 5.80 -16.20
N ASN A 1069 -11.56 4.67 -15.60
CA ASN A 1069 -11.95 4.60 -14.19
C ASN A 1069 -10.78 4.97 -13.27
N ALA A 1070 -9.57 4.47 -13.55
CA ALA A 1070 -8.37 4.82 -12.79
C ALA A 1070 -8.04 6.33 -12.88
N MET A 1071 -8.25 6.95 -14.05
CA MET A 1071 -8.03 8.38 -14.25
C MET A 1071 -9.06 9.21 -13.50
N GLN A 1072 -10.35 8.85 -13.55
CA GLN A 1072 -11.40 9.53 -12.79
C GLN A 1072 -11.14 9.44 -11.28
N ASN A 1073 -10.84 8.24 -10.77
CA ASN A 1073 -10.50 8.06 -9.36
C ASN A 1073 -9.30 8.92 -8.93
N ALA A 1074 -8.30 9.08 -9.80
CA ALA A 1074 -7.14 9.93 -9.54
C ALA A 1074 -7.51 11.41 -9.52
N MET A 1075 -8.41 11.85 -10.40
CA MET A 1075 -8.94 13.21 -10.41
C MET A 1075 -9.71 13.51 -9.12
N ASP A 1076 -10.59 12.60 -8.69
CA ASP A 1076 -11.36 12.74 -7.46
C ASP A 1076 -10.44 12.84 -6.23
N GLU A 1077 -9.39 12.00 -6.19
CA GLU A 1077 -8.38 12.02 -5.14
C GLU A 1077 -7.57 13.32 -5.11
N LEU A 1078 -7.21 13.85 -6.28
CA LEU A 1078 -6.39 15.07 -6.41
C LEU A 1078 -7.17 16.35 -6.08
N LEU A 1079 -8.45 16.42 -6.47
CA LEU A 1079 -9.31 17.59 -6.29
C LEU A 1079 -10.02 17.59 -4.94
N GLY A 1080 -10.27 16.42 -4.36
CA GLY A 1080 -11.12 16.27 -3.19
C GLY A 1080 -12.62 16.29 -3.53
N GLU A 1081 -13.45 15.91 -2.56
CA GLU A 1081 -14.89 15.62 -2.76
C GLU A 1081 -15.72 16.85 -3.19
N GLU A 1082 -15.35 18.05 -2.76
CA GLU A 1082 -16.10 19.27 -3.09
C GLU A 1082 -15.76 19.81 -4.48
N ALA A 1083 -14.47 19.89 -4.83
CA ALA A 1083 -14.05 20.44 -6.12
C ALA A 1083 -14.36 19.49 -7.29
N SER A 1084 -14.24 18.17 -7.08
CA SER A 1084 -14.52 17.15 -8.09
C SER A 1084 -15.96 17.19 -8.63
N LYS A 1085 -16.94 17.60 -7.82
CA LYS A 1085 -18.36 17.73 -8.25
C LYS A 1085 -18.56 18.71 -9.40
N ASN A 1086 -17.70 19.71 -9.51
CA ASN A 1086 -17.78 20.76 -10.53
C ASN A 1086 -16.78 20.56 -11.68
N ILE A 1087 -15.97 19.49 -11.66
CA ILE A 1087 -15.02 19.17 -12.72
C ILE A 1087 -15.48 17.90 -13.41
N ILE A 1088 -15.94 18.03 -14.65
CA ILE A 1088 -16.57 16.93 -15.40
C ILE A 1088 -15.67 16.52 -16.54
N ILE A 1089 -15.46 15.22 -16.69
CA ILE A 1089 -14.73 14.64 -17.80
C ILE A 1089 -15.77 14.01 -18.73
N GLU A 1090 -15.91 14.57 -19.92
CA GLU A 1090 -16.92 14.15 -20.90
C GLU A 1090 -16.25 13.62 -22.16
N GLN A 1091 -16.75 12.51 -22.70
CA GLN A 1091 -16.30 12.03 -23.99
C GLN A 1091 -16.84 12.96 -25.08
N SER A 1092 -15.95 13.54 -25.88
CA SER A 1092 -16.29 14.33 -27.07
C SER A 1092 -16.00 13.47 -28.30
N SER A 1093 -17.05 13.04 -28.99
CA SER A 1093 -16.94 12.20 -30.18
C SER A 1093 -16.71 13.03 -31.44
N ASP A 1094 -15.73 12.61 -32.23
CA ASP A 1094 -15.38 13.17 -33.55
C ASP A 1094 -14.80 14.60 -33.56
N GLY A 1095 -13.89 14.90 -32.63
CA GLY A 1095 -13.26 16.21 -32.52
C GLY A 1095 -12.49 16.66 -33.77
N SER A 1096 -11.77 15.75 -34.43
CA SER A 1096 -10.99 16.05 -35.63
C SER A 1096 -11.85 16.25 -36.89
N GLY A 1097 -13.08 15.72 -36.91
CA GLY A 1097 -14.03 15.88 -38.02
C GLY A 1097 -14.98 17.04 -37.78
N LEU A 1098 -15.99 16.80 -36.94
CA LEU A 1098 -17.01 17.79 -36.58
C LEU A 1098 -16.41 19.09 -36.04
N GLY A 1099 -15.42 19.00 -35.14
CA GLY A 1099 -14.78 20.19 -34.55
C GLY A 1099 -14.12 21.10 -35.59
N ALA A 1100 -13.53 20.54 -36.64
CA ALA A 1100 -12.92 21.31 -37.72
C ALA A 1100 -13.96 22.04 -38.57
N ALA A 1101 -15.08 21.37 -38.89
CA ALA A 1101 -16.18 22.00 -39.60
C ALA A 1101 -16.83 23.13 -38.77
N LEU A 1102 -16.95 22.94 -37.45
CA LEU A 1102 -17.41 23.97 -36.53
C LEU A 1102 -16.47 25.17 -36.47
N LEU A 1103 -15.16 24.95 -36.49
CA LEU A 1103 -14.17 26.04 -36.54
C LEU A 1103 -14.17 26.78 -37.87
N ALA A 1104 -14.46 26.09 -38.99
CA ALA A 1104 -14.73 26.76 -40.25
C ALA A 1104 -15.98 27.65 -40.13
N ALA A 1105 -17.04 27.16 -39.47
CA ALA A 1105 -18.29 27.91 -39.27
C ALA A 1105 -18.16 29.12 -38.35
N SER A 1106 -17.37 29.03 -37.28
CA SER A 1106 -17.19 30.13 -36.31
C SER A 1106 -16.13 31.16 -36.74
N ASN A 1107 -15.39 30.89 -37.82
CA ASN A 1107 -14.39 31.79 -38.39
C ASN A 1107 -14.63 32.06 -39.90
N PRO A 1108 -15.84 32.50 -40.29
CA PRO A 1108 -16.15 32.76 -41.67
C PRO A 1108 -15.38 33.99 -42.16
N ARG A 1109 -15.15 34.09 -43.48
CA ARG A 1109 -14.56 35.31 -44.05
C ARG A 1109 -15.49 36.50 -43.79
N ILE A 1110 -14.99 37.54 -43.12
CA ILE A 1110 -15.62 38.86 -43.20
C ILE A 1110 -15.47 39.30 -44.67
N ALA A 1111 -16.56 39.36 -45.41
CA ALA A 1111 -16.56 40.02 -46.71
C ALA A 1111 -16.07 41.44 -46.48
N GLU A 1112 -14.95 41.83 -47.11
CA GLU A 1112 -14.50 43.22 -47.15
C GLU A 1112 -15.70 44.07 -47.56
N GLN A 1113 -16.28 44.80 -46.59
CA GLN A 1113 -17.20 45.86 -46.91
C GLN A 1113 -16.39 46.88 -47.68
N ASN A 1114 -16.74 47.05 -48.95
CA ASN A 1114 -16.35 48.17 -49.78
C ASN A 1114 -16.62 49.48 -49.01
N GLU A 1115 -15.63 50.02 -48.31
CA GLU A 1115 -15.64 51.42 -47.90
C GLU A 1115 -15.23 52.29 -49.09
N SER A 1116 -16.18 52.43 -50.02
CA SER A 1116 -16.42 53.72 -50.65
C SER A 1116 -17.34 54.51 -49.72
N GLY A 1117 -16.76 55.41 -48.91
CA GLY A 1117 -17.47 56.30 -48.00
C GLY A 1117 -16.55 57.30 -47.33
#